data_AF-A0A847P5D7-F1
#
_entry.id   AF-A0A847P5D7-F1
#
_cell.length_a   1.000
_cell.length_b   1.000
_cell.length_c   1.000
_cell.angle_alpha   90.00
_cell.angle_beta   90.00
_cell.angle_gamma   90.00
#
_symmetry.space_group_name_H-M   'P 1'
#
loop_
_entity.id
_entity.type
_entity.pdbx_description
1 polymer ?
#
loop_
_entity_poly.entity_id
_entity_poly.type
_entity_poly.pdbx_seq_one_letter_code
_entity_poly.pdbx_strand_id
1 'polypeptide(L)'
;MIFKIKRAVFSRFLLLTAFLLLLPGVVSKTWSDGLPGEYILSDQWRTFSKYYSPSTNPALMMENLYSTIRGVISLSTDEAAKLWETGVVIPVGIYHTAGFSIIGENGHEVKDFPLDSNSYVSYKNSSYLFTLSYATNPWRRINAGLNLNLAYQGNFGDSPSLNVGVDLGFTCRILLHPVLGFHVAGLTFQNLLAPKLSEFDKLPFSTKAYYHASMLNDRIDVDVEFDITDLFAKKDFFEEKKYLEWDFFLQGGFWILPFVAVKGFTNVGHSGKFDFWGAAVELNVPQVNGGKDLAFLYQFREEIKNELQGTHSLYFRADVGRSREEIRNRRIARVVNLNSSELYNRAMKLYHKGDYWNAYFLYQRILIEFPDFHQNDRVTHFAGSCLEEMDMREESKKMYQAVKQDYSLSSIVPHSDLGLMRVHYRQGDYDSVYNQYIELNRQGVPDSIRAHGNYIMGETSIRQGEYVKALQYFDQVPDTHPVYVFAQHSAATALALMDTDDMNAIISRLDNCVSASVSGKSQKEIVNRSLVLLGYVYYEENSLSKAVSALRMVTPESYYYEDALLGLGWTAIKARQWRDCINAGATLAGKTQRFVIQAEAALLQAYGYMMEKNFVQAKNILSPITEKMDSFVGFSDDSLNAEKMHYENNRLSYAFLAEKVTSTARRGQAAKQQMVDSLHNDQIRHKQKIDDYLLFAEEAKRTKFFERPFEAIKSDIEYALANISKIVNASAIQKETEKIMSKDKEINAEIEKLMEEMESLESNSDSNDSSSDID
;
A
#
# COMPACT_ATOMS: atom_id res chain seq x y z
N MET A 1 3.36 14.66 -35.85
CA MET A 1 3.78 14.90 -34.45
C MET A 1 5.18 14.30 -34.29
N ILE A 2 6.17 15.16 -34.04
CA ILE A 2 7.61 14.86 -34.11
C ILE A 2 8.00 13.90 -32.98
N PHE A 3 8.58 12.75 -33.33
CA PHE A 3 9.03 11.73 -32.36
C PHE A 3 10.20 12.26 -31.52
N LYS A 4 9.94 12.53 -30.23
CA LYS A 4 10.98 12.76 -29.22
C LYS A 4 11.69 11.44 -28.93
N ILE A 5 12.77 11.18 -29.66
CA ILE A 5 13.75 10.15 -29.31
C ILE A 5 14.41 10.56 -27.98
N LYS A 6 14.35 9.69 -26.96
CA LYS A 6 15.00 9.94 -25.66
C LYS A 6 16.51 10.16 -25.88
N ARG A 7 17.03 11.30 -25.41
CA ARG A 7 18.44 11.73 -25.48
C ARG A 7 19.45 10.63 -25.10
N ALA A 8 19.08 9.72 -24.20
CA ALA A 8 19.93 8.61 -23.76
C ALA A 8 20.14 7.48 -24.79
N VAL A 9 19.19 7.27 -25.71
CA VAL A 9 19.33 6.28 -26.79
C VAL A 9 20.19 6.86 -27.92
N PHE A 10 20.00 8.14 -28.21
CA PHE A 10 20.81 8.87 -29.20
C PHE A 10 22.28 9.00 -28.74
N SER A 11 22.54 9.27 -27.46
CA SER A 11 23.93 9.38 -26.96
C SER A 11 24.67 8.05 -26.95
N ARG A 12 23.98 6.92 -26.71
CA ARG A 12 24.56 5.57 -26.79
C ARG A 12 24.84 5.14 -28.22
N PHE A 13 23.95 5.51 -29.16
CA PHE A 13 24.18 5.28 -30.59
C PHE A 13 25.37 6.10 -31.09
N LEU A 14 25.52 7.35 -30.64
CA LEU A 14 26.62 8.24 -31.00
C LEU A 14 27.98 7.79 -30.43
N LEU A 15 28.00 7.19 -29.24
CA LEU A 15 29.20 6.61 -28.63
C LEU A 15 29.65 5.34 -29.36
N LEU A 16 28.71 4.52 -29.83
CA LEU A 16 29.01 3.30 -30.59
C LEU A 16 29.49 3.63 -32.00
N THR A 17 28.88 4.61 -32.67
CA THR A 17 29.35 5.10 -33.98
C THR A 17 30.65 5.88 -33.86
N ALA A 18 30.88 6.64 -32.78
CA ALA A 18 32.18 7.28 -32.53
C ALA A 18 33.29 6.24 -32.24
N PHE A 19 32.98 5.14 -31.54
CA PHE A 19 33.93 4.05 -31.32
C PHE A 19 34.23 3.28 -32.63
N LEU A 20 33.23 3.09 -33.50
CA LEU A 20 33.38 2.47 -34.82
C LEU A 20 34.05 3.39 -35.87
N LEU A 21 33.87 4.72 -35.77
CA LEU A 21 34.47 5.73 -36.66
C LEU A 21 35.85 6.21 -36.20
N LEU A 22 36.30 5.88 -34.99
CA LEU A 22 37.68 6.11 -34.52
C LEU A 22 38.62 4.93 -34.83
N LEU A 23 38.08 3.78 -35.26
CA LEU A 23 38.85 2.63 -35.71
C LEU A 23 39.58 2.78 -37.07
N PRO A 24 39.17 3.65 -38.04
CA PRO A 24 39.95 3.84 -39.26
C PRO A 24 41.22 4.69 -39.06
N GLY A 25 41.42 5.32 -37.89
CA GLY A 25 42.53 6.26 -37.65
C GLY A 25 43.81 5.64 -37.08
N VAL A 26 43.80 4.35 -36.71
CA VAL A 26 44.98 3.67 -36.12
C VAL A 26 45.47 2.49 -36.99
N VAL A 27 44.76 2.12 -38.05
CA VAL A 27 45.20 1.04 -38.95
C VAL A 27 46.11 1.60 -40.03
N SER A 28 47.35 1.91 -39.64
CA SER A 28 48.44 2.12 -40.59
C SER A 28 49.37 0.92 -40.58
N LYS A 29 49.58 0.34 -41.79
CA LYS A 29 50.50 -0.75 -42.15
C LYS A 29 50.41 -2.03 -41.31
N THR A 30 49.48 -2.90 -41.66
CA THR A 30 49.57 -4.33 -41.33
C THR A 30 49.21 -5.16 -42.55
N TRP A 31 50.25 -5.63 -43.26
CA TRP A 31 50.15 -6.56 -44.39
C TRP A 31 50.05 -8.01 -43.87
N SER A 32 49.16 -8.83 -44.44
CA SER A 32 48.94 -10.25 -44.09
C SER A 32 49.63 -11.19 -45.10
N ASP A 33 50.29 -12.23 -44.60
CA ASP A 33 50.95 -13.34 -45.33
C ASP A 33 50.50 -14.65 -44.66
N GLY A 34 50.24 -15.72 -45.44
CA GLY A 34 49.51 -16.92 -45.01
C GLY A 34 50.35 -18.12 -44.52
N LEU A 35 49.61 -19.04 -43.85
CA LEU A 35 49.87 -20.39 -43.31
C LEU A 35 50.92 -20.57 -42.20
N PRO A 36 50.48 -20.54 -40.92
CA PRO A 36 50.36 -21.75 -40.10
C PRO A 36 49.15 -21.65 -39.12
N GLY A 37 48.74 -22.75 -38.48
CA GLY A 37 47.62 -22.76 -37.52
C GLY A 37 46.25 -23.06 -38.12
N GLU A 38 46.21 -23.39 -39.42
CA GLU A 38 44.99 -23.83 -40.11
C GLU A 38 44.34 -25.04 -39.42
N TYR A 39 45.12 -25.91 -38.78
CA TYR A 39 44.63 -27.06 -38.01
C TYR A 39 43.87 -26.70 -36.71
N ILE A 40 44.20 -25.59 -36.04
CA ILE A 40 43.48 -25.12 -34.84
C ILE A 40 42.14 -24.47 -35.22
N LEU A 41 42.11 -23.79 -36.38
CA LEU A 41 40.92 -23.14 -36.90
C LEU A 41 40.13 -24.00 -37.89
N SER A 42 40.68 -25.14 -38.28
CA SER A 42 40.05 -26.08 -39.21
C SER A 42 38.76 -26.60 -38.62
N ASP A 43 37.69 -26.48 -39.39
CA ASP A 43 36.38 -26.97 -39.00
C ASP A 43 36.20 -28.47 -39.29
N GLN A 44 37.24 -29.15 -39.79
CA GLN A 44 37.18 -30.56 -40.20
C GLN A 44 36.88 -31.54 -39.05
N TRP A 45 37.42 -31.27 -37.86
CA TRP A 45 37.27 -32.12 -36.67
C TRP A 45 36.19 -31.62 -35.71
N ARG A 46 35.59 -30.45 -35.97
CA ARG A 46 34.63 -29.76 -35.10
C ARG A 46 33.39 -29.25 -35.85
N THR A 47 33.06 -29.89 -36.95
CA THR A 47 32.00 -29.50 -37.90
C THR A 47 30.65 -29.19 -37.23
N PHE A 48 30.20 -30.00 -36.27
CA PHE A 48 28.91 -29.79 -35.59
C PHE A 48 28.95 -28.71 -34.49
N SER A 49 30.13 -28.17 -34.18
CA SER A 49 30.27 -27.04 -33.25
C SER A 49 29.97 -25.69 -33.90
N LYS A 50 29.83 -25.60 -35.24
CA LYS A 50 29.68 -24.34 -35.98
C LYS A 50 28.54 -23.45 -35.48
N TYR A 51 27.36 -24.03 -35.23
CA TYR A 51 26.21 -23.28 -34.70
C TYR A 51 26.38 -22.88 -33.22
N TYR A 52 27.08 -23.71 -32.44
CA TYR A 52 27.15 -23.59 -30.97
C TYR A 52 28.43 -22.91 -30.46
N SER A 53 29.44 -22.74 -31.31
CA SER A 53 30.73 -22.18 -30.94
C SER A 53 30.88 -20.74 -31.40
N PRO A 54 31.25 -19.81 -30.49
CA PRO A 54 31.47 -18.42 -30.83
C PRO A 54 32.68 -18.22 -31.74
N SER A 55 33.58 -19.21 -31.89
CA SER A 55 34.70 -19.10 -32.84
C SER A 55 34.22 -19.00 -34.28
N THR A 56 33.08 -19.62 -34.61
CA THR A 56 32.52 -19.58 -35.98
C THR A 56 31.78 -18.27 -36.21
N ASN A 57 30.95 -17.86 -35.26
CA ASN A 57 30.35 -16.53 -35.25
C ASN A 57 30.02 -16.13 -33.80
N PRO A 58 30.65 -15.09 -33.24
CA PRO A 58 30.39 -14.68 -31.86
C PRO A 58 28.94 -14.27 -31.62
N ALA A 59 28.23 -13.76 -32.65
CA ALA A 59 26.84 -13.33 -32.51
C ALA A 59 25.85 -14.49 -32.31
N LEU A 60 26.19 -15.73 -32.72
CA LEU A 60 25.34 -16.91 -32.53
C LEU A 60 25.11 -17.25 -31.05
N MET A 61 26.00 -16.84 -30.15
CA MET A 61 25.79 -16.99 -28.70
C MET A 61 24.48 -16.37 -28.20
N MET A 62 23.95 -15.36 -28.92
CA MET A 62 22.66 -14.76 -28.57
C MET A 62 21.48 -15.72 -28.71
N GLU A 63 21.63 -16.83 -29.42
CA GLU A 63 20.62 -17.87 -29.59
C GLU A 63 20.61 -18.89 -28.43
N ASN A 64 21.67 -18.96 -27.61
CA ASN A 64 21.71 -19.85 -26.44
C ASN A 64 20.81 -19.33 -25.31
N LEU A 65 19.75 -20.05 -24.97
CA LEU A 65 18.80 -19.66 -23.92
C LEU A 65 19.33 -19.88 -22.50
N TYR A 66 20.19 -20.89 -22.33
CA TYR A 66 20.76 -21.34 -21.06
C TYR A 66 22.26 -21.07 -21.00
N SER A 67 22.86 -21.25 -19.82
CA SER A 67 24.31 -21.34 -19.73
C SER A 67 24.75 -22.70 -20.28
N THR A 68 25.49 -22.70 -21.38
CA THR A 68 25.85 -23.92 -22.11
C THR A 68 27.33 -24.20 -21.92
N ILE A 69 27.65 -25.43 -21.52
CA ILE A 69 29.00 -25.99 -21.51
C ILE A 69 29.11 -26.89 -22.73
N ARG A 70 30.18 -26.77 -23.50
CA ARG A 70 30.41 -27.58 -24.69
C ARG A 70 31.87 -28.03 -24.79
N GLY A 71 32.11 -29.14 -25.47
CA GLY A 71 33.44 -29.54 -25.86
C GLY A 71 33.43 -30.54 -27.01
N VAL A 72 34.55 -30.63 -27.70
CA VAL A 72 34.81 -31.60 -28.77
C VAL A 72 36.24 -32.08 -28.69
N ILE A 73 36.46 -33.37 -28.95
CA ILE A 73 37.77 -33.99 -28.99
C ILE A 73 37.88 -34.77 -30.30
N SER A 74 38.97 -34.55 -31.03
CA SER A 74 39.34 -35.33 -32.20
C SER A 74 39.97 -36.66 -31.77
N LEU A 75 39.49 -37.75 -32.35
CA LEU A 75 39.98 -39.11 -32.18
C LEU A 75 40.72 -39.50 -33.47
N SER A 76 41.85 -38.83 -33.76
CA SER A 76 42.68 -39.13 -34.92
C SER A 76 43.35 -40.50 -34.80
N THR A 77 43.39 -41.26 -35.89
CA THR A 77 44.02 -42.60 -35.94
C THR A 77 45.53 -42.55 -36.15
N ASP A 78 46.06 -41.46 -36.72
CA ASP A 78 47.48 -41.25 -37.05
C ASP A 78 48.31 -40.68 -35.87
N GLU A 79 47.69 -40.42 -34.71
CA GLU A 79 48.29 -39.89 -33.46
C GLU A 79 49.17 -38.63 -33.56
N ALA A 80 49.33 -38.01 -34.74
CA ALA A 80 50.24 -36.89 -34.98
C ALA A 80 49.98 -35.65 -34.09
N ALA A 81 48.70 -35.35 -33.81
CA ALA A 81 48.28 -34.34 -32.84
C ALA A 81 46.90 -34.65 -32.25
N LYS A 82 46.70 -34.27 -30.99
CA LYS A 82 45.41 -34.34 -30.29
C LYS A 82 44.74 -32.97 -30.29
N LEU A 83 43.62 -32.85 -30.99
CA LEU A 83 42.84 -31.62 -31.11
C LEU A 83 41.62 -31.66 -30.17
N TRP A 84 41.36 -30.56 -29.48
CA TRP A 84 40.19 -30.43 -28.62
C TRP A 84 39.72 -28.99 -28.48
N GLU A 85 38.43 -28.78 -28.26
CA GLU A 85 37.83 -27.50 -27.90
C GLU A 85 36.98 -27.71 -26.65
N THR A 86 37.00 -26.74 -25.74
CA THR A 86 36.04 -26.65 -24.64
C THR A 86 35.62 -25.21 -24.45
N GLY A 87 34.38 -24.98 -24.05
CA GLY A 87 33.90 -23.62 -23.85
C GLY A 87 32.62 -23.54 -23.05
N VAL A 88 32.39 -22.34 -22.51
CA VAL A 88 31.19 -21.99 -21.76
C VAL A 88 30.59 -20.73 -22.34
N VAL A 89 29.27 -20.71 -22.50
CA VAL A 89 28.49 -19.53 -22.88
C VAL A 89 27.50 -19.23 -21.78
N ILE A 90 27.44 -17.97 -21.33
CA ILE A 90 26.60 -17.52 -20.22
C ILE A 90 25.75 -16.34 -20.69
N PRO A 91 24.41 -16.50 -20.78
CA PRO A 91 23.49 -15.39 -20.95
C PRO A 91 23.51 -14.47 -19.72
N VAL A 92 24.13 -13.30 -19.83
CA VAL A 92 24.24 -12.33 -18.73
C VAL A 92 22.94 -11.53 -18.56
N GLY A 93 22.19 -11.34 -19.65
CA GLY A 93 20.88 -10.69 -19.66
C GLY A 93 20.08 -11.04 -20.90
N ILE A 94 18.97 -10.32 -21.13
CA ILE A 94 18.08 -10.57 -22.29
C ILE A 94 18.80 -10.28 -23.61
N TYR A 95 19.63 -9.24 -23.63
CA TYR A 95 20.27 -8.71 -24.82
C TYR A 95 21.79 -8.83 -24.79
N HIS A 96 22.36 -9.57 -23.83
CA HIS A 96 23.81 -9.66 -23.65
C HIS A 96 24.22 -11.08 -23.26
N THR A 97 25.22 -11.62 -23.95
CA THR A 97 25.79 -12.94 -23.71
C THR A 97 27.32 -12.83 -23.69
N ALA A 98 27.95 -13.55 -22.77
CA ALA A 98 29.40 -13.67 -22.71
C ALA A 98 29.79 -15.14 -22.90
N GLY A 99 30.95 -15.38 -23.48
CA GLY A 99 31.49 -16.73 -23.67
C GLY A 99 32.98 -16.76 -23.47
N PHE A 100 33.49 -17.95 -23.16
CA PHE A 100 34.90 -18.24 -23.10
C PHE A 100 35.14 -19.61 -23.71
N SER A 101 36.12 -19.71 -24.59
CA SER A 101 36.45 -20.94 -25.31
C SER A 101 37.96 -21.14 -25.32
N ILE A 102 38.39 -22.40 -25.25
CA ILE A 102 39.78 -22.80 -25.40
C ILE A 102 39.81 -23.85 -26.50
N ILE A 103 40.60 -23.60 -27.53
CA ILE A 103 40.91 -24.57 -28.56
C ILE A 103 42.38 -24.96 -28.39
N GLY A 104 42.65 -26.25 -28.27
CA GLY A 104 43.97 -26.79 -28.00
C GLY A 104 44.38 -27.80 -29.05
N GLU A 105 45.64 -27.72 -29.44
CA GLU A 105 46.36 -28.72 -30.20
C GLU A 105 47.54 -29.18 -29.37
N ASN A 106 47.61 -30.48 -29.09
CA ASN A 106 48.74 -31.10 -28.47
C ASN A 106 49.44 -31.99 -29.49
N GLY A 107 50.52 -31.50 -30.09
CA GLY A 107 51.36 -32.27 -31.00
C GLY A 107 52.00 -33.46 -30.30
N HIS A 108 52.27 -34.51 -31.08
CA HIS A 108 53.02 -35.66 -30.60
C HIS A 108 54.46 -35.26 -30.26
N GLU A 109 55.07 -36.04 -29.37
CA GLU A 109 56.48 -35.92 -29.04
C GLU A 109 57.32 -36.42 -30.24
N VAL A 110 58.14 -35.55 -30.79
CA VAL A 110 59.06 -35.85 -31.89
C VAL A 110 60.45 -36.03 -31.30
N LYS A 111 61.10 -37.16 -31.60
CA LYS A 111 62.47 -37.42 -31.17
C LYS A 111 63.42 -37.00 -32.27
N ASP A 112 64.32 -36.08 -31.95
CA ASP A 112 65.44 -35.72 -32.81
C ASP A 112 66.72 -36.39 -32.32
N PHE A 113 67.67 -36.59 -33.23
CA PHE A 113 69.02 -37.04 -32.91
C PHE A 113 70.00 -35.93 -33.31
N PRO A 114 70.29 -34.98 -32.41
CA PRO A 114 71.22 -33.90 -32.69
C PRO A 114 72.58 -34.47 -33.08
N LEU A 115 73.18 -33.97 -34.16
CA LEU A 115 74.50 -34.38 -34.68
C LEU A 115 75.63 -34.35 -33.61
N ASP A 116 75.45 -33.55 -32.55
CA ASP A 116 76.42 -33.35 -31.47
C ASP A 116 76.12 -34.15 -30.17
N SER A 117 75.10 -35.02 -30.15
CA SER A 117 74.72 -35.76 -28.94
C SER A 117 74.45 -37.25 -29.18
N ASN A 118 74.82 -38.11 -28.23
CA ASN A 118 74.57 -39.56 -28.28
C ASN A 118 73.21 -39.98 -27.69
N SER A 119 72.27 -39.05 -27.51
CA SER A 119 70.97 -39.29 -26.88
C SER A 119 69.84 -38.60 -27.62
N TYR A 120 68.69 -39.26 -27.72
CA TYR A 120 67.48 -38.65 -28.26
C TYR A 120 67.06 -37.43 -27.43
N VAL A 121 66.78 -36.32 -28.10
CA VAL A 121 66.11 -35.16 -27.51
C VAL A 121 64.68 -35.15 -28.01
N SER A 122 63.75 -34.98 -27.07
CA SER A 122 62.32 -34.98 -27.36
C SER A 122 61.81 -33.55 -27.44
N TYR A 123 61.17 -33.23 -28.54
CA TYR A 123 60.53 -31.94 -28.80
C TYR A 123 59.02 -32.13 -28.88
N LYS A 124 58.26 -31.18 -28.35
CA LYS A 124 56.80 -31.18 -28.42
C LYS A 124 56.30 -29.80 -28.78
N ASN A 125 55.48 -29.70 -29.82
CA ASN A 125 54.76 -28.48 -30.12
C ASN A 125 53.34 -28.56 -29.53
N SER A 126 52.89 -27.48 -28.91
CA SER A 126 51.51 -27.37 -28.42
C SER A 126 51.02 -25.95 -28.64
N SER A 127 49.79 -25.86 -29.12
CA SER A 127 49.19 -24.61 -29.56
C SER A 127 47.85 -24.43 -28.86
N TYR A 128 47.57 -23.23 -28.36
CA TYR A 128 46.32 -22.93 -27.66
C TYR A 128 45.73 -21.61 -28.15
N LEU A 129 44.43 -21.57 -28.36
CA LEU A 129 43.66 -20.37 -28.67
C LEU A 129 42.64 -20.14 -27.56
N PHE A 130 42.85 -19.09 -26.77
CA PHE A 130 41.91 -18.65 -25.74
C PHE A 130 41.03 -17.54 -26.32
N THR A 131 39.73 -17.78 -26.40
CA THR A 131 38.77 -16.86 -27.02
C THR A 131 37.80 -16.33 -25.98
N LEU A 132 37.86 -15.02 -25.71
CA LEU A 132 36.85 -14.29 -24.96
C LEU A 132 35.82 -13.71 -25.92
N SER A 133 34.57 -14.11 -25.75
CA SER A 133 33.49 -13.74 -26.66
C SER A 133 32.45 -12.88 -25.95
N TYR A 134 31.96 -11.85 -26.64
CA TYR A 134 30.84 -11.04 -26.17
C TYR A 134 29.84 -10.81 -27.30
N ALA A 135 28.56 -11.02 -27.04
CA ALA A 135 27.49 -10.80 -28.00
C ALA A 135 26.36 -9.96 -27.40
N THR A 136 25.73 -9.18 -28.26
CA THR A 136 24.64 -8.29 -27.91
C THR A 136 23.56 -8.29 -28.99
N ASN A 137 22.30 -8.10 -28.60
CA ASN A 137 21.20 -7.84 -29.52
C ASN A 137 20.85 -6.34 -29.43
N PRO A 138 21.46 -5.50 -30.28
CA PRO A 138 21.21 -4.06 -30.25
C PRO A 138 19.82 -3.71 -30.82
N TRP A 139 19.27 -4.53 -31.72
CA TRP A 139 18.02 -4.23 -32.40
C TRP A 139 17.26 -5.50 -32.81
N ARG A 140 16.19 -5.82 -32.08
CA ARG A 140 15.17 -6.83 -32.41
C ARG A 140 15.75 -8.16 -32.93
N ARG A 141 15.90 -8.28 -34.25
CA ARG A 141 16.30 -9.51 -34.96
C ARG A 141 17.80 -9.57 -35.25
N ILE A 142 18.54 -8.48 -35.04
CA ILE A 142 19.96 -8.36 -35.34
C ILE A 142 20.76 -8.56 -34.06
N ASN A 143 21.72 -9.48 -34.10
CA ASN A 143 22.74 -9.65 -33.08
C ASN A 143 24.11 -9.27 -33.65
N ALA A 144 24.97 -8.76 -32.78
CA ALA A 144 26.37 -8.48 -33.07
C ALA A 144 27.24 -9.13 -32.00
N GLY A 145 28.41 -9.62 -32.38
CA GLY A 145 29.35 -10.29 -31.51
C GLY A 145 30.79 -9.96 -31.84
N LEU A 146 31.65 -10.09 -30.85
CA LEU A 146 33.08 -9.86 -30.93
C LEU A 146 33.82 -11.00 -30.21
N ASN A 147 34.87 -11.50 -30.83
CA ASN A 147 35.86 -12.37 -30.18
C ASN A 147 37.15 -11.61 -29.98
N LEU A 148 37.74 -11.76 -28.80
CA LEU A 148 39.12 -11.42 -28.50
C LEU A 148 39.88 -12.74 -28.31
N ASN A 149 40.78 -13.03 -29.23
CA ASN A 149 41.53 -14.27 -29.28
C ASN A 149 42.95 -14.04 -28.74
N LEU A 150 43.44 -14.94 -27.91
CA LEU A 150 44.83 -14.99 -27.46
C LEU A 150 45.41 -16.32 -27.92
N ALA A 151 46.25 -16.26 -28.94
CA ALA A 151 46.91 -17.41 -29.55
C ALA A 151 48.30 -17.61 -28.95
N TYR A 152 48.58 -18.82 -28.49
CA TYR A 152 49.87 -19.27 -27.99
C TYR A 152 50.37 -20.45 -28.83
N GLN A 153 51.63 -20.41 -29.26
CA GLN A 153 52.28 -21.52 -29.94
C GLN A 153 53.64 -21.83 -29.30
N GLY A 154 53.87 -23.10 -28.99
CA GLY A 154 55.09 -23.56 -28.31
C GLY A 154 56.34 -23.57 -29.18
N ASN A 155 56.21 -23.68 -30.51
CA ASN A 155 57.31 -23.74 -31.48
C ASN A 155 58.42 -24.74 -31.10
N PHE A 156 58.03 -25.92 -30.61
CA PHE A 156 58.96 -26.96 -30.12
C PHE A 156 59.91 -26.53 -28.98
N GLY A 157 59.65 -25.39 -28.33
CA GLY A 157 60.50 -24.82 -27.28
C GLY A 157 61.40 -23.67 -27.77
N ASP A 158 61.52 -23.49 -29.09
CA ASP A 158 62.29 -22.40 -29.69
C ASP A 158 61.39 -21.17 -29.88
N SER A 159 61.60 -20.15 -29.04
CA SER A 159 60.91 -18.84 -29.13
C SER A 159 59.37 -18.95 -29.23
N PRO A 160 58.67 -19.36 -28.15
CA PRO A 160 57.22 -19.47 -28.15
C PRO A 160 56.56 -18.13 -28.44
N SER A 161 55.52 -18.14 -29.27
CA SER A 161 54.81 -16.93 -29.69
C SER A 161 53.51 -16.76 -28.91
N LEU A 162 53.19 -15.51 -28.54
CA LEU A 162 51.93 -15.13 -27.92
C LEU A 162 51.39 -13.88 -28.62
N ASN A 163 50.23 -14.02 -29.26
CA ASN A 163 49.64 -12.96 -30.06
C ASN A 163 48.14 -12.84 -29.85
N VAL A 164 47.60 -11.66 -30.14
CA VAL A 164 46.18 -11.35 -30.00
C VAL A 164 45.52 -11.32 -31.37
N GLY A 165 44.27 -11.77 -31.45
CA GLY A 165 43.41 -11.67 -32.62
C GLY A 165 42.03 -11.11 -32.28
N VAL A 166 41.31 -10.63 -33.30
CA VAL A 166 39.95 -10.12 -33.14
C VAL A 166 39.06 -10.60 -34.29
N ASP A 167 37.88 -11.10 -33.95
CA ASP A 167 36.83 -11.45 -34.91
C ASP A 167 35.57 -10.64 -34.64
N LEU A 168 34.79 -10.39 -35.70
CA LEU A 168 33.48 -9.76 -35.63
C LEU A 168 32.42 -10.64 -36.28
N GLY A 169 31.27 -10.75 -35.64
CA GLY A 169 30.16 -11.55 -36.13
C GLY A 169 28.83 -10.80 -36.05
N PHE A 170 27.98 -11.05 -37.04
CA PHE A 170 26.61 -10.55 -37.08
C PHE A 170 25.66 -11.69 -37.41
N THR A 171 24.47 -11.67 -36.83
CA THR A 171 23.39 -12.60 -37.20
C THR A 171 22.06 -11.86 -37.29
N CYS A 172 21.18 -12.31 -38.16
CA CYS A 172 19.83 -11.83 -38.35
C CYS A 172 18.84 -13.00 -38.27
N ARG A 173 17.88 -12.90 -37.35
CA ARG A 173 16.75 -13.82 -37.25
C ARG A 173 15.76 -13.51 -38.38
N ILE A 174 15.76 -14.35 -39.42
CA ILE A 174 14.96 -14.13 -40.63
C ILE A 174 13.50 -14.48 -40.35
N LEU A 175 13.26 -15.67 -39.81
CA LEU A 175 11.91 -16.22 -39.63
C LEU A 175 11.82 -17.00 -38.32
N LEU A 176 10.68 -16.87 -37.66
CA LEU A 176 10.24 -17.70 -36.55
C LEU A 176 8.78 -18.05 -36.83
N HIS A 177 8.53 -19.29 -37.23
CA HIS A 177 7.21 -19.77 -37.64
C HIS A 177 6.94 -21.17 -37.08
N PRO A 178 5.71 -21.52 -36.66
CA PRO A 178 5.43 -22.82 -36.04
C PRO A 178 5.81 -24.05 -36.88
N VAL A 179 5.61 -24.00 -38.20
CA VAL A 179 5.90 -25.13 -39.12
C VAL A 179 7.24 -24.98 -39.85
N LEU A 180 7.44 -23.85 -40.55
CA LEU A 180 8.71 -23.53 -41.22
C LEU A 180 9.88 -23.35 -40.25
N GLY A 181 9.60 -23.18 -38.96
CA GLY A 181 10.60 -23.22 -37.91
C GLY A 181 11.41 -21.93 -37.77
N PHE A 182 12.63 -22.08 -37.27
CA PHE A 182 13.53 -20.98 -36.93
C PHE A 182 14.66 -20.86 -37.94
N HIS A 183 14.86 -19.64 -38.44
CA HIS A 183 15.88 -19.36 -39.45
C HIS A 183 16.77 -18.19 -39.07
N VAL A 184 18.08 -18.40 -39.16
CA VAL A 184 19.10 -17.40 -38.86
C VAL A 184 20.09 -17.36 -40.01
N ALA A 185 20.39 -16.16 -40.49
CA ALA A 185 21.57 -15.93 -41.34
C ALA A 185 22.61 -15.13 -40.55
N GLY A 186 23.88 -15.40 -40.79
CA GLY A 186 25.01 -14.73 -40.18
C GLY A 186 26.10 -14.39 -41.18
N LEU A 187 26.87 -13.37 -40.82
CA LEU A 187 28.12 -13.00 -41.48
C LEU A 187 29.19 -12.89 -40.39
N THR A 188 30.32 -13.55 -40.60
CA THR A 188 31.50 -13.44 -39.73
C THR A 188 32.67 -12.92 -40.53
N PHE A 189 33.45 -12.04 -39.91
CA PHE A 189 34.74 -11.59 -40.37
C PHE A 189 35.76 -12.06 -39.34
N GLN A 190 36.53 -13.09 -39.68
CA GLN A 190 37.55 -13.64 -38.78
C GLN A 190 38.90 -13.02 -39.08
N ASN A 191 39.74 -12.92 -38.05
CA ASN A 191 41.09 -12.38 -38.14
C ASN A 191 41.13 -10.92 -38.68
N LEU A 192 40.17 -10.06 -38.29
CA LEU A 192 40.26 -8.61 -38.56
C LEU A 192 41.59 -8.04 -38.06
N LEU A 193 41.98 -8.51 -36.88
CA LEU A 193 43.35 -8.43 -36.39
C LEU A 193 43.85 -9.87 -36.32
N ALA A 194 44.78 -10.24 -37.20
CA ALA A 194 45.31 -11.59 -37.27
C ALA A 194 46.39 -11.81 -36.19
N PRO A 195 46.28 -12.85 -35.35
CA PRO A 195 47.40 -13.28 -34.51
C PRO A 195 48.58 -13.67 -35.41
N LYS A 196 49.80 -13.26 -35.05
CA LYS A 196 51.02 -13.83 -35.64
C LYS A 196 51.35 -15.13 -34.93
N LEU A 197 51.64 -16.19 -35.66
CA LEU A 197 51.99 -17.48 -35.04
C LEU A 197 53.50 -17.75 -35.13
N SER A 198 54.18 -17.15 -36.12
CA SER A 198 55.65 -17.14 -36.27
C SER A 198 56.17 -15.73 -36.66
N GLU A 199 57.49 -15.55 -36.80
CA GLU A 199 58.09 -14.30 -37.32
C GLU A 199 57.69 -13.98 -38.77
N PHE A 200 57.32 -14.99 -39.55
CA PHE A 200 57.07 -14.89 -40.98
C PHE A 200 55.59 -15.02 -41.36
N ASP A 201 54.75 -15.58 -40.49
CA ASP A 201 53.44 -16.08 -40.91
C ASP A 201 52.26 -15.56 -40.04
N LYS A 202 51.21 -15.08 -40.70
CA LYS A 202 49.98 -14.57 -40.07
C LYS A 202 48.76 -15.38 -40.52
N LEU A 203 47.70 -15.37 -39.72
CA LEU A 203 46.45 -16.00 -40.12
C LEU A 203 45.74 -15.19 -41.22
N PRO A 204 45.13 -15.85 -42.23
CA PRO A 204 44.42 -15.17 -43.31
C PRO A 204 43.12 -14.54 -42.82
N PHE A 205 42.75 -13.41 -43.42
CA PHE A 205 41.43 -12.83 -43.25
C PHE A 205 40.40 -13.67 -44.01
N SER A 206 39.39 -14.18 -43.31
CA SER A 206 38.29 -14.95 -43.91
C SER A 206 36.94 -14.28 -43.63
N THR A 207 36.03 -14.40 -44.59
CA THR A 207 34.64 -13.95 -44.46
C THR A 207 33.71 -15.13 -44.66
N LYS A 208 32.95 -15.46 -43.63
CA LYS A 208 32.01 -16.59 -43.63
C LYS A 208 30.58 -16.07 -43.67
N ALA A 209 29.79 -16.55 -44.62
CA ALA A 209 28.35 -16.44 -44.59
C ALA A 209 27.74 -17.75 -44.12
N TYR A 210 26.84 -17.67 -43.15
CA TYR A 210 26.27 -18.84 -42.50
C TYR A 210 24.75 -18.75 -42.48
N TYR A 211 24.07 -19.87 -42.66
CA TYR A 211 22.63 -19.99 -42.57
C TYR A 211 22.26 -21.25 -41.80
N HIS A 212 21.43 -21.08 -40.79
CA HIS A 212 20.86 -22.15 -39.99
C HIS A 212 19.34 -22.14 -40.13
N ALA A 213 18.75 -23.31 -40.32
CA ALA A 213 17.32 -23.53 -40.26
C ALA A 213 17.01 -24.78 -39.43
N SER A 214 16.15 -24.65 -38.43
CA SER A 214 15.54 -25.78 -37.74
C SER A 214 14.04 -25.76 -38.02
N MET A 215 13.49 -26.88 -38.51
CA MET A 215 12.15 -26.97 -39.08
C MET A 215 11.34 -28.13 -38.48
N LEU A 216 10.02 -28.11 -38.69
CA LEU A 216 9.10 -29.19 -38.29
C LEU A 216 9.18 -29.53 -36.79
N ASN A 217 9.10 -28.51 -35.93
CA ASN A 217 9.29 -28.61 -34.48
C ASN A 217 10.64 -29.24 -34.12
N ASP A 218 11.71 -28.63 -34.65
CA ASP A 218 13.11 -29.01 -34.43
C ASP A 218 13.45 -30.46 -34.80
N ARG A 219 12.71 -31.06 -35.75
CA ARG A 219 12.99 -32.42 -36.25
C ARG A 219 13.99 -32.45 -37.39
N ILE A 220 14.11 -31.35 -38.13
CA ILE A 220 15.03 -31.22 -39.26
C ILE A 220 15.92 -30.02 -39.04
N ASP A 221 17.22 -30.24 -39.07
CA ASP A 221 18.23 -29.18 -39.00
C ASP A 221 18.96 -29.08 -40.33
N VAL A 222 19.14 -27.86 -40.84
CA VAL A 222 19.91 -27.59 -42.06
C VAL A 222 20.86 -26.44 -41.80
N ASP A 223 22.13 -26.68 -42.08
CA ASP A 223 23.21 -25.71 -41.97
C ASP A 223 23.90 -25.55 -43.32
N VAL A 224 24.04 -24.30 -43.74
CA VAL A 224 24.75 -23.93 -44.96
C VAL A 224 25.79 -22.89 -44.60
N GLU A 225 27.02 -23.11 -45.03
CA GLU A 225 28.10 -22.14 -44.86
C GLU A 225 28.79 -21.91 -46.19
N PHE A 226 29.10 -20.65 -46.46
CA PHE A 226 29.87 -20.23 -47.62
C PHE A 226 31.05 -19.41 -47.11
N ASP A 227 32.25 -19.94 -47.31
CA ASP A 227 33.50 -19.31 -46.88
C ASP A 227 34.21 -18.70 -48.09
N ILE A 228 34.81 -17.54 -47.87
CA ILE A 228 35.73 -16.90 -48.80
C ILE A 228 37.00 -16.57 -48.02
N THR A 229 38.11 -17.17 -48.47
CA THR A 229 39.45 -16.96 -47.93
C THR A 229 40.30 -16.14 -48.91
N ASP A 230 41.47 -15.67 -48.46
CA ASP A 230 42.50 -15.01 -49.28
C ASP A 230 42.12 -13.72 -50.03
N LEU A 231 41.04 -13.05 -49.61
CA LEU A 231 40.62 -11.73 -50.10
C LEU A 231 41.79 -10.74 -50.18
N PHE A 232 42.62 -10.69 -49.14
CA PHE A 232 43.74 -9.75 -49.01
C PHE A 232 45.14 -10.39 -49.16
N ALA A 233 45.24 -11.65 -49.60
CA ALA A 233 46.51 -12.32 -49.82
C ALA A 233 47.37 -11.60 -50.89
N LYS A 234 48.69 -11.51 -50.67
CA LYS A 234 49.63 -10.94 -51.66
C LYS A 234 49.77 -11.88 -52.86
N LYS A 235 50.07 -11.32 -54.03
CA LYS A 235 50.22 -12.09 -55.28
C LYS A 235 51.37 -13.10 -55.21
N ASP A 236 52.39 -12.82 -54.40
CA ASP A 236 53.62 -13.61 -54.30
C ASP A 236 53.42 -14.99 -53.62
N PHE A 237 52.26 -15.23 -53.00
CA PHE A 237 51.90 -16.52 -52.38
C PHE A 237 51.22 -17.51 -53.34
N PHE A 238 50.95 -17.10 -54.57
CA PHE A 238 50.29 -17.95 -55.56
C PHE A 238 51.33 -18.41 -56.59
N GLU A 239 51.46 -19.72 -56.80
CA GLU A 239 52.43 -20.30 -57.76
C GLU A 239 52.23 -19.79 -59.20
N GLU A 240 51.00 -19.40 -59.56
CA GLU A 240 50.67 -18.86 -60.89
C GLU A 240 49.98 -17.49 -60.84
N LYS A 241 48.70 -17.47 -60.46
CA LYS A 241 47.83 -16.29 -60.46
C LYS A 241 47.03 -16.25 -59.18
N LYS A 242 46.92 -15.07 -58.57
CA LYS A 242 46.01 -14.83 -57.45
C LYS A 242 44.59 -15.28 -57.83
N TYR A 243 44.08 -16.25 -57.08
CA TYR A 243 42.69 -16.68 -57.14
C TYR A 243 42.03 -16.50 -55.77
N LEU A 244 40.71 -16.49 -55.76
CA LEU A 244 39.91 -16.43 -54.55
C LEU A 244 39.46 -17.84 -54.23
N GLU A 245 39.89 -18.38 -53.10
CA GLU A 245 39.41 -19.66 -52.62
C GLU A 245 38.04 -19.48 -51.98
N TRP A 246 37.15 -20.43 -52.28
CA TRP A 246 35.79 -20.46 -51.75
C TRP A 246 35.41 -21.89 -51.42
N ASP A 247 34.63 -22.03 -50.36
CA ASP A 247 34.09 -23.31 -49.90
C ASP A 247 32.59 -23.20 -49.68
N PHE A 248 31.86 -24.21 -50.14
CA PHE A 248 30.44 -24.37 -49.89
C PHE A 248 30.19 -25.62 -49.06
N PHE A 249 29.81 -25.42 -47.80
CA PHE A 249 29.53 -26.47 -46.85
C PHE A 249 28.02 -26.65 -46.66
N LEU A 250 27.58 -27.91 -46.67
CA LEU A 250 26.19 -28.29 -46.45
C LEU A 250 26.11 -29.38 -45.38
N GLN A 251 25.23 -29.17 -44.41
CA GLN A 251 24.90 -30.14 -43.37
C GLN A 251 23.39 -30.26 -43.22
N GLY A 252 22.92 -31.50 -43.04
CA GLY A 252 21.52 -31.82 -42.76
C GLY A 252 21.40 -32.84 -41.63
N GLY A 253 20.46 -32.62 -40.73
CA GLY A 253 20.17 -33.49 -39.60
C GLY A 253 18.69 -33.85 -39.52
N PHE A 254 18.41 -35.08 -39.09
CA PHE A 254 17.05 -35.57 -38.87
C PHE A 254 16.95 -36.31 -37.53
N TRP A 255 15.99 -35.91 -36.70
CA TRP A 255 15.65 -36.59 -35.44
C TRP A 255 14.78 -37.81 -35.71
N ILE A 256 15.39 -39.00 -35.66
CA ILE A 256 14.69 -40.28 -35.83
C ILE A 256 13.84 -40.58 -34.59
N LEU A 257 14.38 -40.27 -33.41
CA LEU A 257 13.71 -40.36 -32.12
C LEU A 257 13.93 -39.03 -31.37
N PRO A 258 13.10 -38.67 -30.37
CA PRO A 258 13.29 -37.44 -29.59
C PRO A 258 14.66 -37.31 -28.90
N PHE A 259 15.40 -38.42 -28.77
CA PHE A 259 16.70 -38.51 -28.12
C PHE A 259 17.82 -39.00 -29.06
N VAL A 260 17.53 -39.26 -30.34
CA VAL A 260 18.54 -39.69 -31.34
C VAL A 260 18.35 -38.95 -32.66
N ALA A 261 19.39 -38.25 -33.11
CA ALA A 261 19.45 -37.65 -34.44
C ALA A 261 20.56 -38.28 -35.28
N VAL A 262 20.31 -38.37 -36.59
CA VAL A 262 21.33 -38.72 -37.58
C VAL A 262 21.58 -37.50 -38.44
N LYS A 263 22.85 -37.18 -38.67
CA LYS A 263 23.28 -36.02 -39.44
C LYS A 263 24.25 -36.44 -40.54
N GLY A 264 24.22 -35.74 -41.66
CA GLY A 264 25.14 -35.90 -42.78
C GLY A 264 25.65 -34.54 -43.25
N PHE A 265 26.87 -34.51 -43.76
CA PHE A 265 27.49 -33.26 -44.20
C PHE A 265 28.53 -33.49 -45.30
N THR A 266 28.81 -32.45 -46.08
CA THR A 266 29.77 -32.47 -47.19
C THR A 266 30.25 -31.05 -47.50
N ASN A 267 31.36 -30.93 -48.22
CA ASN A 267 31.90 -29.66 -48.72
C ASN A 267 32.17 -29.75 -50.22
N VAL A 268 31.94 -28.63 -50.92
CA VAL A 268 32.36 -28.41 -52.30
C VAL A 268 33.29 -27.21 -52.29
N GLY A 269 34.59 -27.47 -52.44
CA GLY A 269 35.59 -26.41 -52.53
C GLY A 269 35.76 -25.84 -53.93
N HIS A 270 36.74 -24.96 -54.07
CA HIS A 270 37.03 -24.19 -55.29
C HIS A 270 37.15 -25.05 -56.57
N SER A 271 37.56 -26.32 -56.44
CA SER A 271 37.67 -27.26 -57.55
C SER A 271 36.32 -27.67 -58.18
N GLY A 272 35.20 -27.27 -57.58
CA GLY A 272 33.84 -27.60 -58.04
C GLY A 272 33.46 -29.08 -57.86
N LYS A 273 34.28 -29.84 -57.11
CA LYS A 273 34.06 -31.25 -56.78
C LYS A 273 33.81 -31.39 -55.28
N PHE A 274 33.15 -32.47 -54.88
CA PHE A 274 33.04 -32.81 -53.46
C PHE A 274 34.40 -33.17 -52.89
N ASP A 275 34.75 -32.57 -51.75
CA ASP A 275 36.04 -32.81 -51.09
C ASP A 275 35.93 -33.99 -50.12
N PHE A 276 34.90 -34.00 -49.28
CA PHE A 276 34.64 -35.05 -48.30
C PHE A 276 33.16 -35.32 -48.08
N TRP A 277 32.85 -36.46 -47.47
CA TRP A 277 31.54 -36.73 -46.89
C TRP A 277 31.70 -37.11 -45.42
N GLY A 278 30.66 -36.88 -44.64
CA GLY A 278 30.64 -37.29 -43.25
C GLY A 278 29.24 -37.55 -42.74
N ALA A 279 29.19 -38.33 -41.66
CA ALA A 279 27.97 -38.69 -40.98
C ALA A 279 28.17 -38.58 -39.46
N ALA A 280 27.09 -38.32 -38.74
CA ALA A 280 27.11 -38.27 -37.29
C ALA A 280 25.83 -38.82 -36.68
N VAL A 281 25.96 -39.31 -35.46
CA VAL A 281 24.85 -39.71 -34.60
C VAL A 281 24.91 -38.87 -33.32
N GLU A 282 23.82 -38.18 -33.04
CA GLU A 282 23.64 -37.39 -31.81
C GLU A 282 22.67 -38.13 -30.88
N LEU A 283 23.06 -38.28 -29.62
CA LEU A 283 22.23 -38.77 -28.55
C LEU A 283 21.98 -37.62 -27.58
N ASN A 284 20.72 -37.20 -27.46
CA ASN A 284 20.28 -36.17 -26.51
C ASN A 284 19.49 -36.83 -25.39
N VAL A 285 19.91 -36.64 -24.15
CA VAL A 285 19.24 -37.18 -22.97
C VAL A 285 18.38 -36.07 -22.35
N PRO A 286 17.10 -35.93 -22.76
CA PRO A 286 16.21 -34.96 -22.14
C PRO A 286 16.01 -35.32 -20.67
N GLN A 287 15.82 -34.30 -19.81
CA GLN A 287 15.49 -34.40 -18.37
C GLN A 287 16.65 -34.54 -17.38
N VAL A 288 17.91 -34.56 -17.81
CA VAL A 288 19.02 -34.38 -16.86
C VAL A 288 19.02 -32.92 -16.36
N ASN A 289 19.30 -32.69 -15.08
CA ASN A 289 19.39 -31.33 -14.51
C ASN A 289 18.08 -30.50 -14.52
N GLY A 290 16.93 -31.16 -14.36
CA GLY A 290 15.62 -30.50 -14.20
C GLY A 290 14.97 -30.09 -15.52
N GLY A 291 15.08 -30.91 -16.57
CA GLY A 291 14.46 -30.66 -17.87
C GLY A 291 15.34 -29.97 -18.92
N LYS A 292 16.67 -30.06 -18.79
CA LYS A 292 17.63 -29.41 -19.70
C LYS A 292 18.36 -30.43 -20.56
N ASP A 293 18.92 -29.97 -21.67
CA ASP A 293 19.53 -30.82 -22.67
C ASP A 293 20.95 -31.24 -22.30
N LEU A 294 21.24 -32.52 -22.53
CA LEU A 294 22.54 -33.14 -22.42
C LEU A 294 22.78 -33.96 -23.67
N ALA A 295 23.66 -33.50 -24.55
CA ALA A 295 23.90 -34.12 -25.85
C ALA A 295 25.32 -34.66 -25.98
N PHE A 296 25.42 -35.85 -26.55
CA PHE A 296 26.67 -36.47 -27.01
C PHE A 296 26.56 -36.72 -28.50
N LEU A 297 27.55 -36.31 -29.28
CA LEU A 297 27.55 -36.54 -30.73
C LEU A 297 28.85 -37.22 -31.14
N TYR A 298 28.72 -38.25 -31.98
CA TYR A 298 29.85 -38.91 -32.61
C TYR A 298 29.84 -38.60 -34.11
N GLN A 299 30.95 -38.09 -34.62
CA GLN A 299 31.16 -37.74 -36.03
C GLN A 299 32.16 -38.70 -36.66
N PHE A 300 31.88 -39.08 -37.90
CA PHE A 300 32.80 -39.72 -38.85
C PHE A 300 32.89 -38.87 -40.12
N ARG A 301 34.09 -38.72 -40.68
CA ARG A 301 34.37 -37.97 -41.91
C ARG A 301 35.44 -38.67 -42.73
N GLU A 302 35.25 -38.75 -44.04
CA GLU A 302 36.19 -39.37 -44.99
C GLU A 302 36.42 -38.44 -46.20
N GLU A 303 37.69 -38.27 -46.60
CA GLU A 303 38.06 -37.53 -47.81
C GLU A 303 37.81 -38.37 -49.07
N ILE A 304 37.30 -37.78 -50.15
CA ILE A 304 36.93 -38.54 -51.37
C ILE A 304 38.13 -38.84 -52.27
N LYS A 305 39.18 -37.99 -52.23
CA LYS A 305 40.32 -38.07 -53.16
C LYS A 305 41.66 -38.40 -52.49
N ASN A 306 41.67 -38.57 -51.17
CA ASN A 306 42.90 -38.75 -50.40
C ASN A 306 42.93 -40.16 -49.80
N GLU A 307 44.11 -40.79 -49.72
CA GLU A 307 44.27 -42.13 -49.10
C GLU A 307 44.34 -42.07 -47.56
N LEU A 308 44.08 -40.89 -46.98
CA LEU A 308 44.09 -40.68 -45.53
C LEU A 308 42.88 -41.38 -44.89
N GLN A 309 43.12 -42.00 -43.73
CA GLN A 309 42.06 -42.62 -42.94
C GLN A 309 41.04 -41.58 -42.46
N GLY A 310 39.77 -41.98 -42.41
CA GLY A 310 38.69 -41.16 -41.87
C GLY A 310 38.94 -40.63 -40.47
N THR A 311 38.44 -39.42 -40.22
CA THR A 311 38.55 -38.75 -38.94
C THR A 311 37.29 -38.95 -38.10
N HIS A 312 37.52 -39.09 -36.79
CA HIS A 312 36.48 -39.31 -35.81
C HIS A 312 36.49 -38.18 -34.78
N SER A 313 35.32 -37.71 -34.34
CA SER A 313 35.22 -36.70 -33.28
C SER A 313 34.09 -37.02 -32.32
N LEU A 314 34.33 -36.75 -31.03
CA LEU A 314 33.32 -36.88 -29.97
C LEU A 314 33.01 -35.50 -29.39
N TYR A 315 31.72 -35.18 -29.32
CA TYR A 315 31.20 -33.91 -28.81
C TYR A 315 30.41 -34.14 -27.54
N PHE A 316 30.41 -33.12 -26.70
CA PHE A 316 29.61 -33.02 -25.49
C PHE A 316 28.98 -31.62 -25.39
N ARG A 317 27.70 -31.55 -25.05
CA ARG A 317 27.01 -30.30 -24.74
C ARG A 317 26.08 -30.49 -23.55
N ALA A 318 26.11 -29.55 -22.61
CA ALA A 318 25.24 -29.54 -21.44
C ALA A 318 24.69 -28.14 -21.16
N ASP A 319 23.38 -28.03 -21.04
CA ASP A 319 22.71 -26.80 -20.60
C ASP A 319 22.48 -26.81 -19.09
N VAL A 320 22.92 -25.74 -18.43
CA VAL A 320 22.96 -25.62 -16.96
C VAL A 320 22.35 -24.29 -16.52
N GLY A 321 21.80 -24.27 -15.31
CA GLY A 321 21.26 -23.04 -14.72
C GLY A 321 19.91 -22.63 -15.29
N ARG A 322 19.52 -21.39 -15.07
CA ARG A 322 18.19 -20.87 -15.45
C ARG A 322 18.23 -20.26 -16.84
N SER A 323 17.12 -20.32 -17.57
CA SER A 323 17.03 -19.61 -18.84
C SER A 323 17.07 -18.08 -18.64
N ARG A 324 17.50 -17.36 -19.67
CA ARG A 324 17.46 -15.89 -19.67
C ARG A 324 16.07 -15.30 -19.41
N GLU A 325 15.01 -16.03 -19.78
CA GLU A 325 13.62 -15.60 -19.58
C GLU A 325 13.17 -15.79 -18.12
N GLU A 326 13.53 -16.91 -17.49
CA GLU A 326 13.25 -17.16 -16.07
C GLU A 326 13.92 -16.12 -15.16
N ILE A 327 15.16 -15.74 -15.47
CA ILE A 327 15.92 -14.73 -14.72
C ILE A 327 15.18 -13.39 -14.75
N ARG A 328 14.61 -13.00 -15.90
CA ARG A 328 13.80 -11.79 -16.05
C ARG A 328 12.51 -11.86 -15.24
N ASN A 329 11.75 -12.94 -15.37
CA ASN A 329 10.45 -13.08 -14.72
C ASN A 329 10.57 -12.97 -13.19
N ARG A 330 11.61 -13.56 -12.60
CA ARG A 330 11.87 -13.42 -11.15
C ARG A 330 12.30 -12.02 -10.73
N ARG A 331 13.02 -11.29 -11.58
CA ARG A 331 13.40 -9.91 -11.29
C ARG A 331 12.16 -9.00 -11.28
N ILE A 332 11.25 -9.20 -12.23
CA ILE A 332 9.97 -8.50 -12.29
C ILE A 332 9.12 -8.85 -11.05
N ALA A 333 8.98 -10.13 -10.71
CA ALA A 333 8.22 -10.56 -9.53
C ALA A 333 8.73 -9.95 -8.22
N ARG A 334 10.05 -9.81 -8.05
CA ARG A 334 10.63 -9.14 -6.86
C ARG A 334 10.29 -7.65 -6.79
N VAL A 335 10.29 -6.94 -7.91
CA VAL A 335 9.93 -5.52 -7.96
C VAL A 335 8.44 -5.32 -7.69
N VAL A 336 7.59 -6.22 -8.19
CA VAL A 336 6.13 -6.21 -7.95
C VAL A 336 5.82 -6.41 -6.46
N ASN A 337 6.46 -7.37 -5.79
CA ASN A 337 6.26 -7.63 -4.34
C ASN A 337 6.72 -6.47 -3.43
N LEU A 338 7.77 -5.75 -3.82
CA LEU A 338 8.23 -4.57 -3.08
C LEU A 338 7.22 -3.42 -3.18
N ASN A 339 6.57 -3.23 -4.34
CA ASN A 339 5.58 -2.18 -4.56
C ASN A 339 4.26 -2.44 -3.79
N SER A 340 3.73 -3.67 -3.78
CA SER A 340 2.48 -3.97 -3.08
C SER A 340 2.60 -3.82 -1.55
N SER A 341 3.71 -4.26 -0.97
CA SER A 341 3.97 -4.15 0.47
C SER A 341 4.16 -2.68 0.90
N GLU A 342 4.83 -1.86 0.07
CA GLU A 342 4.96 -0.43 0.30
C GLU A 342 3.60 0.29 0.23
N LEU A 343 2.78 -0.03 -0.78
CA LEU A 343 1.42 0.51 -0.91
C LEU A 343 0.55 0.13 0.28
N TYR A 344 0.63 -1.12 0.74
CA TYR A 344 -0.10 -1.57 1.93
C TYR A 344 0.32 -0.80 3.19
N ASN A 345 1.63 -0.68 3.44
CA ASN A 345 2.15 0.08 4.58
C ASN A 345 1.73 1.56 4.54
N ARG A 346 1.72 2.15 3.34
CA ARG A 346 1.22 3.53 3.14
C ARG A 346 -0.27 3.63 3.42
N ALA A 347 -1.07 2.68 2.94
CA ALA A 347 -2.51 2.65 3.19
C ALA A 347 -2.81 2.50 4.69
N MET A 348 -2.11 1.60 5.39
CA MET A 348 -2.20 1.43 6.84
C MET A 348 -1.84 2.72 7.60
N LYS A 349 -0.78 3.42 7.18
CA LYS A 349 -0.40 4.70 7.80
C LYS A 349 -1.48 5.77 7.63
N LEU A 350 -2.12 5.85 6.47
CA LEU A 350 -3.23 6.77 6.23
C LEU A 350 -4.47 6.38 7.04
N TYR A 351 -4.77 5.08 7.13
CA TYR A 351 -5.85 4.54 7.93
C TYR A 351 -5.71 4.94 9.41
N HIS A 352 -4.55 4.72 10.02
CA HIS A 352 -4.30 5.11 11.42
C HIS A 352 -4.24 6.62 11.63
N LYS A 353 -4.02 7.42 10.57
CA LYS A 353 -4.14 8.88 10.61
C LYS A 353 -5.60 9.35 10.54
N GLY A 354 -6.54 8.47 10.20
CA GLY A 354 -7.96 8.80 9.95
C GLY A 354 -8.24 9.31 8.53
N ASP A 355 -7.26 9.24 7.62
CA ASP A 355 -7.45 9.59 6.19
C ASP A 355 -8.00 8.39 5.43
N TYR A 356 -9.26 8.06 5.74
CA TYR A 356 -9.94 6.87 5.22
C TYR A 356 -10.20 6.93 3.71
N TRP A 357 -10.36 8.14 3.15
CA TRP A 357 -10.56 8.33 1.72
C TRP A 357 -9.33 7.89 0.93
N ASN A 358 -8.16 8.44 1.24
CA ASN A 358 -6.94 8.08 0.52
C ASN A 358 -6.50 6.64 0.83
N ALA A 359 -6.71 6.17 2.07
CA ALA A 359 -6.46 4.78 2.43
C ALA A 359 -7.32 3.81 1.59
N TYR A 360 -8.61 4.08 1.44
CA TYR A 360 -9.53 3.26 0.64
C TYR A 360 -9.07 3.13 -0.82
N PHE A 361 -8.71 4.24 -1.47
CA PHE A 361 -8.24 4.21 -2.86
C PHE A 361 -6.92 3.42 -3.01
N LEU A 362 -6.02 3.49 -2.03
CA LEU A 362 -4.82 2.66 -2.04
C LEU A 362 -5.13 1.17 -1.84
N TYR A 363 -6.04 0.81 -0.92
CA TYR A 363 -6.45 -0.59 -0.75
C TYR A 363 -7.11 -1.15 -2.01
N GLN A 364 -8.03 -0.41 -2.63
CA GLN A 364 -8.65 -0.82 -3.89
C GLN A 364 -7.62 -0.99 -5.01
N ARG A 365 -6.65 -0.07 -5.09
CA ARG A 365 -5.54 -0.19 -6.04
C ARG A 365 -4.73 -1.47 -5.81
N ILE A 366 -4.47 -1.86 -4.55
CA ILE A 366 -3.76 -3.10 -4.23
C ILE A 366 -4.54 -4.32 -4.75
N LEU A 367 -5.85 -4.38 -4.48
CA LEU A 367 -6.71 -5.50 -4.90
C LEU A 367 -6.74 -5.68 -6.43
N ILE A 368 -6.67 -4.57 -7.19
CA ILE A 368 -6.75 -4.58 -8.66
C ILE A 368 -5.39 -4.87 -9.30
N GLU A 369 -4.33 -4.19 -8.83
CA GLU A 369 -2.99 -4.28 -9.43
C GLU A 369 -2.22 -5.51 -8.95
N PHE A 370 -2.57 -6.06 -7.78
CA PHE A 370 -1.85 -7.15 -7.12
C PHE A 370 -2.84 -8.20 -6.57
N PRO A 371 -3.58 -8.93 -7.44
CA PRO A 371 -4.56 -9.93 -7.00
C PRO A 371 -3.96 -11.08 -6.18
N ASP A 372 -2.67 -11.39 -6.39
CA ASP A 372 -1.95 -12.45 -5.66
C ASP A 372 -1.26 -11.94 -4.36
N PHE A 373 -1.55 -10.72 -3.91
CA PHE A 373 -0.92 -10.19 -2.69
C PHE A 373 -1.39 -10.94 -1.45
N HIS A 374 -0.43 -11.50 -0.70
CA HIS A 374 -0.67 -12.39 0.44
C HIS A 374 -1.50 -11.82 1.59
N GLN A 375 -1.72 -10.50 1.66
CA GLN A 375 -2.58 -9.87 2.68
C GLN A 375 -3.87 -9.28 2.08
N ASN A 376 -4.32 -9.78 0.91
CA ASN A 376 -5.54 -9.28 0.28
C ASN A 376 -6.79 -9.51 1.13
N ASP A 377 -6.79 -10.50 2.02
CA ASP A 377 -7.78 -10.68 3.08
C ASP A 377 -7.88 -9.44 3.99
N ARG A 378 -6.73 -8.96 4.50
CA ARG A 378 -6.63 -7.75 5.34
C ARG A 378 -6.92 -6.48 4.56
N VAL A 379 -6.41 -6.38 3.33
CA VAL A 379 -6.67 -5.24 2.43
C VAL A 379 -8.17 -5.09 2.21
N THR A 380 -8.88 -6.19 1.94
CA THR A 380 -10.33 -6.19 1.72
C THR A 380 -11.08 -5.78 3.00
N HIS A 381 -10.67 -6.31 4.16
CA HIS A 381 -11.22 -5.89 5.47
C HIS A 381 -11.03 -4.39 5.72
N PHE A 382 -9.81 -3.87 5.59
CA PHE A 382 -9.53 -2.46 5.84
C PHE A 382 -10.17 -1.53 4.80
N ALA A 383 -10.35 -1.97 3.55
CA ALA A 383 -11.16 -1.25 2.58
C ALA A 383 -12.63 -1.12 3.04
N GLY A 384 -13.21 -2.21 3.56
CA GLY A 384 -14.55 -2.20 4.18
C GLY A 384 -14.62 -1.29 5.41
N SER A 385 -13.57 -1.28 6.23
CA SER A 385 -13.45 -0.42 7.41
C SER A 385 -13.32 1.06 7.06
N CYS A 386 -12.57 1.42 6.02
CA CYS A 386 -12.56 2.79 5.52
C CYS A 386 -13.96 3.25 5.09
N LEU A 387 -14.70 2.40 4.39
CA LEU A 387 -16.07 2.70 3.97
C LEU A 387 -17.02 2.82 5.17
N GLU A 388 -16.85 1.99 6.20
CA GLU A 388 -17.60 2.08 7.46
C GLU A 388 -17.36 3.43 8.16
N GLU A 389 -16.10 3.84 8.29
CA GLU A 389 -15.71 5.08 8.94
C GLU A 389 -16.17 6.32 8.15
N MET A 390 -16.24 6.22 6.82
CA MET A 390 -16.87 7.22 5.96
C MET A 390 -18.41 7.14 5.95
N ASP A 391 -19.01 6.21 6.70
CA ASP A 391 -20.46 5.96 6.80
C ASP A 391 -21.14 5.54 5.47
N MET A 392 -20.34 4.94 4.57
CA MET A 392 -20.75 4.33 3.29
C MET A 392 -21.20 2.88 3.50
N ARG A 393 -22.34 2.71 4.19
CA ARG A 393 -22.79 1.43 4.78
C ARG A 393 -22.95 0.27 3.80
N GLU A 394 -23.64 0.47 2.68
CA GLU A 394 -23.90 -0.63 1.72
C GLU A 394 -22.61 -1.14 1.07
N GLU A 395 -21.72 -0.24 0.67
CA GLU A 395 -20.43 -0.61 0.08
C GLU A 395 -19.50 -1.25 1.12
N SER A 396 -19.53 -0.79 2.38
CA SER A 396 -18.80 -1.40 3.49
C SER A 396 -19.23 -2.85 3.71
N LYS A 397 -20.55 -3.12 3.74
CA LYS A 397 -21.10 -4.49 3.85
C LYS A 397 -20.59 -5.39 2.73
N LYS A 398 -20.60 -4.91 1.48
CA LYS A 398 -20.09 -5.67 0.32
C LYS A 398 -18.64 -6.08 0.50
N MET A 399 -17.77 -5.19 1.01
CA MET A 399 -16.36 -5.51 1.27
C MET A 399 -16.19 -6.53 2.40
N TYR A 400 -16.90 -6.37 3.52
CA TYR A 400 -16.81 -7.35 4.61
C TYR A 400 -17.37 -8.72 4.21
N GLN A 401 -18.44 -8.76 3.40
CA GLN A 401 -18.96 -10.00 2.83
C GLN A 401 -17.95 -10.66 1.88
N ALA A 402 -17.24 -9.87 1.06
CA ALA A 402 -16.17 -10.38 0.20
C ALA A 402 -15.05 -11.05 1.02
N VAL A 403 -14.70 -10.52 2.20
CA VAL A 403 -13.74 -11.19 3.10
C VAL A 403 -14.21 -12.61 3.44
N LYS A 404 -15.49 -12.78 3.78
CA LYS A 404 -16.06 -14.08 4.15
C LYS A 404 -16.15 -15.05 2.97
N GLN A 405 -16.44 -14.54 1.78
CA GLN A 405 -16.61 -15.33 0.56
C GLN A 405 -15.26 -15.76 -0.02
N ASP A 406 -14.32 -14.83 -0.14
CA ASP A 406 -13.04 -15.05 -0.84
C ASP A 406 -11.93 -15.57 0.09
N TYR A 407 -12.01 -15.27 1.40
CA TYR A 407 -10.98 -15.58 2.39
C TYR A 407 -11.56 -16.24 3.65
N SER A 408 -12.45 -17.21 3.48
CA SER A 408 -13.23 -17.85 4.56
C SER A 408 -12.40 -18.45 5.71
N LEU A 409 -11.14 -18.84 5.46
CA LEU A 409 -10.24 -19.40 6.47
C LEU A 409 -9.30 -18.36 7.12
N SER A 410 -9.41 -17.08 6.74
CA SER A 410 -8.53 -16.03 7.28
C SER A 410 -8.89 -15.66 8.72
N SER A 411 -7.88 -15.37 9.53
CA SER A 411 -8.04 -14.84 10.89
C SER A 411 -8.66 -13.43 10.94
N ILE A 412 -8.82 -12.76 9.78
CA ILE A 412 -9.48 -11.46 9.69
C ILE A 412 -11.02 -11.57 9.57
N VAL A 413 -11.55 -12.76 9.30
CA VAL A 413 -13.01 -12.99 9.16
C VAL A 413 -13.79 -12.47 10.38
N PRO A 414 -13.41 -12.80 11.64
CA PRO A 414 -14.14 -12.29 12.81
C PRO A 414 -14.11 -10.75 12.96
N HIS A 415 -13.08 -10.09 12.44
CA HIS A 415 -13.02 -8.63 12.43
C HIS A 415 -14.02 -8.03 11.44
N SER A 416 -14.18 -8.67 10.27
CA SER A 416 -15.16 -8.27 9.26
C SER A 416 -16.59 -8.56 9.70
N ASP A 417 -16.79 -9.68 10.40
CA ASP A 417 -18.04 -10.02 11.09
C ASP A 417 -18.43 -8.95 12.10
N LEU A 418 -17.51 -8.49 12.94
CA LEU A 418 -17.77 -7.38 13.86
C LEU A 418 -18.09 -6.06 13.12
N GLY A 419 -17.41 -5.80 11.99
CA GLY A 419 -17.72 -4.66 11.12
C GLY A 419 -19.14 -4.71 10.56
N LEU A 420 -19.57 -5.86 10.03
CA LEU A 420 -20.96 -6.08 9.60
C LEU A 420 -21.94 -5.83 10.74
N MET A 421 -21.65 -6.36 11.93
CA MET A 421 -22.51 -6.19 13.10
C MET A 421 -22.71 -4.71 13.45
N ARG A 422 -21.62 -3.91 13.44
CA ARG A 422 -21.70 -2.46 13.66
C ARG A 422 -22.52 -1.75 12.58
N VAL A 423 -22.35 -2.12 11.31
CA VAL A 423 -23.12 -1.52 10.22
C VAL A 423 -24.60 -1.85 10.35
N HIS A 424 -24.97 -3.11 10.63
CA HIS A 424 -26.36 -3.51 10.87
C HIS A 424 -26.97 -2.78 12.07
N TYR A 425 -26.23 -2.65 13.17
CA TYR A 425 -26.67 -1.90 14.35
C TYR A 425 -26.97 -0.43 14.02
N ARG A 426 -26.09 0.24 13.26
CA ARG A 426 -26.32 1.63 12.81
C ARG A 426 -27.52 1.77 11.86
N GLN A 427 -27.88 0.70 11.15
CA GLN A 427 -29.06 0.67 10.26
C GLN A 427 -30.37 0.35 11.01
N GLY A 428 -30.30 -0.06 12.28
CA GLY A 428 -31.45 -0.53 13.04
C GLY A 428 -31.92 -1.93 12.63
N ASP A 429 -31.12 -2.67 11.87
CA ASP A 429 -31.41 -4.03 11.43
C ASP A 429 -30.97 -5.03 12.51
N TYR A 430 -31.76 -5.11 13.57
CA TYR A 430 -31.43 -5.88 14.77
C TYR A 430 -31.42 -7.40 14.54
N ASP A 431 -32.20 -7.90 13.57
CA ASP A 431 -32.19 -9.32 13.20
C ASP A 431 -30.83 -9.71 12.60
N SER A 432 -30.28 -8.88 11.70
CA SER A 432 -28.94 -9.11 11.16
C SER A 432 -27.83 -8.93 12.20
N VAL A 433 -28.01 -8.03 13.19
CA VAL A 433 -27.08 -7.92 14.33
C VAL A 433 -27.03 -9.24 15.10
N TYR A 434 -28.18 -9.84 15.41
CA TYR A 434 -28.25 -11.12 16.11
C TYR A 434 -27.59 -12.26 15.31
N ASN A 435 -27.88 -12.35 14.00
CA ASN A 435 -27.25 -13.33 13.12
C ASN A 435 -25.72 -13.20 13.14
N GLN A 436 -25.22 -11.97 13.10
CA GLN A 436 -23.78 -11.72 13.11
C GLN A 436 -23.14 -12.00 14.48
N TYR A 437 -23.87 -11.81 15.56
CA TYR A 437 -23.45 -12.18 16.91
C TYR A 437 -23.27 -13.69 17.09
N ILE A 438 -24.14 -14.51 16.48
CA ILE A 438 -23.98 -15.97 16.46
C ILE A 438 -22.63 -16.36 15.83
N GLU A 439 -22.25 -15.72 14.72
CA GLU A 439 -20.95 -15.97 14.09
C GLU A 439 -19.77 -15.61 15.00
N LEU A 440 -19.88 -14.47 15.71
CA LEU A 440 -18.84 -14.02 16.64
C LEU A 440 -18.67 -14.92 17.87
N ASN A 441 -19.66 -15.73 18.21
CA ASN A 441 -19.60 -16.67 19.33
C ASN A 441 -19.11 -18.08 18.97
N ARG A 442 -18.74 -18.31 17.70
CA ARG A 442 -18.15 -19.58 17.27
C ARG A 442 -16.74 -19.79 17.84
N GLN A 443 -16.31 -21.05 17.86
CA GLN A 443 -14.96 -21.41 18.29
C GLN A 443 -13.91 -20.76 17.37
N GLY A 444 -12.82 -20.26 17.96
CA GLY A 444 -11.71 -19.61 17.23
C GLY A 444 -11.81 -18.09 17.11
N VAL A 445 -12.93 -17.47 17.53
CA VAL A 445 -13.05 -16.00 17.57
C VAL A 445 -12.31 -15.43 18.81
N PRO A 446 -11.43 -14.43 18.65
CA PRO A 446 -10.75 -13.78 19.77
C PRO A 446 -11.69 -13.17 20.82
N ASP A 447 -11.35 -13.29 22.09
CA ASP A 447 -12.14 -12.77 23.23
C ASP A 447 -12.44 -11.28 23.14
N SER A 448 -11.48 -10.47 22.67
CA SER A 448 -11.71 -9.04 22.47
C SER A 448 -12.80 -8.76 21.44
N ILE A 449 -12.91 -9.56 20.38
CA ILE A 449 -13.96 -9.39 19.37
C ILE A 449 -15.32 -9.79 19.96
N ARG A 450 -15.34 -10.89 20.74
CA ARG A 450 -16.55 -11.32 21.45
C ARG A 450 -17.06 -10.26 22.43
N ALA A 451 -16.16 -9.62 23.17
CA ALA A 451 -16.52 -8.53 24.08
C ALA A 451 -17.14 -7.32 23.35
N HIS A 452 -16.66 -6.96 22.15
CA HIS A 452 -17.32 -5.94 21.33
C HIS A 452 -18.71 -6.40 20.85
N GLY A 453 -18.84 -7.66 20.43
CA GLY A 453 -20.13 -8.24 20.04
C GLY A 453 -21.14 -8.23 21.20
N ASN A 454 -20.70 -8.60 22.41
CA ASN A 454 -21.51 -8.56 23.63
C ASN A 454 -22.01 -7.14 23.93
N TYR A 455 -21.14 -6.14 23.84
CA TYR A 455 -21.56 -4.75 24.01
C TYR A 455 -22.62 -4.33 22.98
N ILE A 456 -22.44 -4.64 21.69
CA ILE A 456 -23.43 -4.30 20.66
C ILE A 456 -24.75 -5.05 20.86
N MET A 457 -24.73 -6.31 21.30
CA MET A 457 -25.95 -7.05 21.66
C MET A 457 -26.65 -6.46 22.88
N GLY A 458 -25.89 -6.02 23.89
CA GLY A 458 -26.46 -5.33 25.05
C GLY A 458 -27.17 -4.04 24.65
N GLU A 459 -26.53 -3.22 23.82
CA GLU A 459 -27.14 -2.01 23.23
C GLU A 459 -28.39 -2.32 22.41
N THR A 460 -28.33 -3.37 21.58
CA THR A 460 -29.46 -3.83 20.77
C THR A 460 -30.63 -4.26 21.65
N SER A 461 -30.34 -4.98 22.74
CA SER A 461 -31.35 -5.44 23.70
C SER A 461 -32.02 -4.26 24.42
N ILE A 462 -31.27 -3.20 24.80
CA ILE A 462 -31.85 -1.95 25.33
C ILE A 462 -32.82 -1.34 24.31
N ARG A 463 -32.45 -1.28 23.02
CA ARG A 463 -33.30 -0.71 21.97
C ARG A 463 -34.60 -1.49 21.76
N GLN A 464 -34.57 -2.80 22.01
CA GLN A 464 -35.74 -3.69 21.96
C GLN A 464 -36.55 -3.71 23.27
N GLY A 465 -36.10 -3.03 24.32
CA GLY A 465 -36.73 -3.04 25.64
C GLY A 465 -36.43 -4.30 26.48
N GLU A 466 -35.50 -5.15 26.02
CA GLU A 466 -35.12 -6.40 26.68
C GLU A 466 -33.98 -6.16 27.70
N TYR A 467 -34.24 -5.35 28.72
CA TYR A 467 -33.21 -4.86 29.65
C TYR A 467 -32.48 -5.96 30.43
N VAL A 468 -33.17 -7.02 30.84
CA VAL A 468 -32.55 -8.16 31.56
C VAL A 468 -31.49 -8.85 30.69
N LYS A 469 -31.80 -9.07 29.40
CA LYS A 469 -30.83 -9.65 28.46
C LYS A 469 -29.67 -8.70 28.20
N ALA A 470 -29.95 -7.38 28.14
CA ALA A 470 -28.90 -6.38 27.99
C ALA A 470 -27.83 -6.51 29.09
N LEU A 471 -28.26 -6.65 30.35
CA LEU A 471 -27.37 -6.85 31.49
C LEU A 471 -26.53 -8.12 31.36
N GLN A 472 -27.16 -9.23 30.96
CA GLN A 472 -26.44 -10.49 30.74
C GLN A 472 -25.33 -10.36 29.69
N TYR A 473 -25.53 -9.56 28.65
CA TYR A 473 -24.49 -9.30 27.65
C TYR A 473 -23.41 -8.35 28.16
N PHE A 474 -23.78 -7.27 28.86
CA PHE A 474 -22.79 -6.34 29.42
C PHE A 474 -21.91 -6.99 30.48
N ASP A 475 -22.44 -7.93 31.27
CA ASP A 475 -21.68 -8.69 32.27
C ASP A 475 -20.60 -9.61 31.67
N GLN A 476 -20.69 -9.90 30.38
CA GLN A 476 -19.67 -10.66 29.65
C GLN A 476 -18.54 -9.78 29.10
N VAL A 477 -18.56 -8.46 29.36
CA VAL A 477 -17.49 -7.55 28.94
C VAL A 477 -16.45 -7.43 30.07
N PRO A 478 -15.19 -7.84 29.85
CA PRO A 478 -14.17 -7.78 30.91
C PRO A 478 -13.71 -6.36 31.19
N ASP A 479 -13.31 -6.10 32.44
CA ASP A 479 -12.87 -4.80 32.97
C ASP A 479 -11.66 -4.19 32.25
N THR A 480 -10.77 -5.04 31.73
CA THR A 480 -9.60 -4.65 30.92
C THR A 480 -9.94 -4.22 29.50
N HIS A 481 -11.18 -4.42 29.04
CA HIS A 481 -11.55 -4.19 27.64
C HIS A 481 -11.91 -2.71 27.36
N PRO A 482 -11.55 -2.14 26.19
CA PRO A 482 -11.82 -0.73 25.89
C PRO A 482 -13.31 -0.32 25.95
N VAL A 483 -14.22 -1.27 25.69
CA VAL A 483 -15.67 -1.01 25.71
C VAL A 483 -16.30 -1.13 27.11
N TYR A 484 -15.53 -1.55 28.12
CA TYR A 484 -16.06 -1.84 29.46
C TYR A 484 -16.80 -0.65 30.08
N VAL A 485 -16.21 0.54 30.02
CA VAL A 485 -16.84 1.77 30.56
C VAL A 485 -18.19 2.07 29.91
N PHE A 486 -18.31 1.82 28.61
CA PHE A 486 -19.58 2.00 27.90
C PHE A 486 -20.59 0.93 28.33
N ALA A 487 -20.15 -0.33 28.46
CA ALA A 487 -21.00 -1.42 28.93
C ALA A 487 -21.52 -1.18 30.36
N GLN A 488 -20.68 -0.71 31.28
CA GLN A 488 -21.09 -0.40 32.66
C GLN A 488 -22.09 0.77 32.72
N HIS A 489 -21.86 1.84 31.96
CA HIS A 489 -22.82 2.94 31.86
C HIS A 489 -24.18 2.50 31.26
N SER A 490 -24.14 1.70 30.20
CA SER A 490 -25.35 1.17 29.57
C SER A 490 -26.08 0.17 30.46
N ALA A 491 -25.36 -0.64 31.25
CA ALA A 491 -25.94 -1.50 32.27
C ALA A 491 -26.67 -0.68 33.35
N ALA A 492 -26.04 0.40 33.84
CA ALA A 492 -26.71 1.32 34.77
C ALA A 492 -27.98 1.94 34.17
N THR A 493 -27.93 2.31 32.89
CA THR A 493 -29.10 2.83 32.16
C THR A 493 -30.20 1.77 32.02
N ALA A 494 -29.84 0.52 31.72
CA ALA A 494 -30.80 -0.59 31.62
C ALA A 494 -31.48 -0.86 32.97
N LEU A 495 -30.73 -0.86 34.08
CA LEU A 495 -31.28 -0.98 35.44
C LEU A 495 -32.25 0.16 35.76
N ALA A 496 -31.87 1.41 35.46
CA ALA A 496 -32.74 2.56 35.68
C ALA A 496 -34.03 2.49 34.84
N LEU A 497 -33.97 1.96 33.62
CA LEU A 497 -35.15 1.77 32.76
C LEU A 497 -36.04 0.60 33.18
N MET A 498 -35.51 -0.37 33.92
CA MET A 498 -36.29 -1.46 34.50
C MET A 498 -37.12 -1.03 35.72
N ASP A 499 -36.95 0.21 36.20
CA ASP A 499 -37.60 0.74 37.40
C ASP A 499 -37.36 -0.16 38.63
N THR A 500 -36.11 -0.63 38.77
CA THR A 500 -35.71 -1.43 39.93
C THR A 500 -35.48 -0.52 41.14
N ASP A 501 -36.03 -0.88 42.30
CA ASP A 501 -35.74 -0.23 43.59
C ASP A 501 -34.27 -0.40 44.06
N ASP A 502 -33.47 -1.21 43.35
CA ASP A 502 -32.07 -1.46 43.68
C ASP A 502 -31.13 -0.36 43.17
N MET A 503 -31.18 0.80 43.84
CA MET A 503 -30.28 1.92 43.56
C MET A 503 -28.80 1.57 43.79
N ASN A 504 -28.50 0.63 44.70
CA ASN A 504 -27.12 0.18 44.95
C ASN A 504 -26.53 -0.51 43.72
N ALA A 505 -27.32 -1.30 42.99
CA ALA A 505 -26.88 -1.90 41.74
C ALA A 505 -26.55 -0.84 40.68
N ILE A 506 -27.37 0.21 40.55
CA ILE A 506 -27.11 1.32 39.62
C ILE A 506 -25.81 2.06 40.00
N ILE A 507 -25.66 2.42 41.29
CA ILE A 507 -24.46 3.08 41.82
C ILE A 507 -23.22 2.24 41.55
N SER A 508 -23.27 0.94 41.84
CA SER A 508 -22.13 0.04 41.62
C SER A 508 -21.67 0.02 40.16
N ARG A 509 -22.60 -0.01 39.20
CA ARG A 509 -22.26 0.05 37.76
C ARG A 509 -21.63 1.38 37.37
N LEU A 510 -22.14 2.49 37.89
CA LEU A 510 -21.60 3.82 37.62
C LEU A 510 -20.21 4.00 38.25
N ASP A 511 -20.00 3.53 39.48
CA ASP A 511 -18.70 3.56 40.14
C ASP A 511 -17.66 2.73 39.38
N ASN A 512 -18.05 1.55 38.85
CA ASN A 512 -17.19 0.76 37.96
C ASN A 512 -16.78 1.54 36.70
N CYS A 513 -17.69 2.33 36.13
CA CYS A 513 -17.38 3.16 34.98
C CYS A 513 -16.43 4.31 35.34
N VAL A 514 -16.64 4.98 36.47
CA VAL A 514 -15.87 6.16 36.90
C VAL A 514 -14.47 5.78 37.39
N SER A 515 -14.32 4.61 38.01
CA SER A 515 -13.03 4.11 38.53
C SER A 515 -12.14 3.46 37.47
N ALA A 516 -12.67 3.14 36.29
CA ALA A 516 -11.92 2.51 35.22
C ALA A 516 -10.86 3.44 34.60
N SER A 517 -9.76 2.85 34.11
CA SER A 517 -8.72 3.58 33.39
C SER A 517 -9.22 4.01 32.00
N VAL A 518 -9.28 5.31 31.75
CA VAL A 518 -9.73 5.88 30.46
C VAL A 518 -8.63 6.68 29.77
N SER A 519 -8.50 6.49 28.46
CA SER A 519 -7.49 7.20 27.64
C SER A 519 -8.12 8.01 26.50
N GLY A 520 -9.21 7.51 25.92
CA GLY A 520 -9.89 8.15 24.77
C GLY A 520 -10.84 9.28 25.16
N LYS A 521 -11.04 10.25 24.25
CA LYS A 521 -12.03 11.33 24.41
C LYS A 521 -13.43 10.78 24.67
N SER A 522 -13.88 9.79 23.89
CA SER A 522 -15.20 9.18 24.04
C SER A 522 -15.37 8.45 25.38
N GLN A 523 -14.31 7.84 25.90
CA GLN A 523 -14.32 7.21 27.22
C GLN A 523 -14.42 8.27 28.34
N LYS A 524 -13.75 9.42 28.19
CA LYS A 524 -13.88 10.52 29.15
C LYS A 524 -15.30 11.10 29.15
N GLU A 525 -15.92 11.26 27.98
CA GLU A 525 -17.31 11.72 27.89
C GLU A 525 -18.30 10.75 28.52
N ILE A 526 -18.11 9.42 28.36
CA ILE A 526 -19.02 8.46 29.03
C ILE A 526 -18.82 8.43 30.55
N VAL A 527 -17.60 8.69 31.04
CA VAL A 527 -17.33 8.88 32.47
C VAL A 527 -18.04 10.15 32.97
N ASN A 528 -17.94 11.27 32.26
CA ASN A 528 -18.67 12.50 32.60
C ASN A 528 -20.19 12.28 32.64
N ARG A 529 -20.73 11.54 31.65
CA ARG A 529 -22.15 11.15 31.63
C ARG A 529 -22.52 10.29 32.83
N SER A 530 -21.64 9.37 33.24
CA SER A 530 -21.85 8.50 34.40
C SER A 530 -21.80 9.27 35.71
N LEU A 531 -20.91 10.27 35.84
CA LEU A 531 -20.84 11.17 37.00
C LEU A 531 -22.12 11.99 37.16
N VAL A 532 -22.70 12.48 36.05
CA VAL A 532 -24.00 13.17 36.07
C VAL A 532 -25.09 12.25 36.58
N LEU A 533 -25.22 11.05 36.01
CA LEU A 533 -26.23 10.08 36.44
C LEU A 533 -26.05 9.67 37.91
N LEU A 534 -24.81 9.44 38.34
CA LEU A 534 -24.47 9.10 39.72
C LEU A 534 -24.85 10.23 40.68
N GLY A 535 -24.60 11.48 40.28
CA GLY A 535 -25.02 12.67 41.02
C GLY A 535 -26.53 12.75 41.22
N TYR A 536 -27.31 12.48 40.16
CA TYR A 536 -28.77 12.45 40.25
C TYR A 536 -29.29 11.29 41.12
N VAL A 537 -28.69 10.10 41.01
CA VAL A 537 -29.06 8.97 41.89
C VAL A 537 -28.81 9.32 43.36
N TYR A 538 -27.64 9.90 43.69
CA TYR A 538 -27.37 10.34 45.06
C TYR A 538 -28.28 11.49 45.54
N TYR A 539 -28.75 12.34 44.63
CA TYR A 539 -29.73 13.38 44.95
C TYR A 539 -31.08 12.77 45.36
N GLU A 540 -31.55 11.76 44.64
CA GLU A 540 -32.78 11.02 44.95
C GLU A 540 -32.65 10.25 46.28
N GLU A 541 -31.52 9.59 46.53
CA GLU A 541 -31.22 8.93 47.82
C GLU A 541 -31.01 9.90 49.00
N ASN A 542 -31.11 11.21 48.77
CA ASN A 542 -30.86 12.26 49.77
C ASN A 542 -29.42 12.26 50.32
N SER A 543 -28.47 11.64 49.61
CA SER A 543 -27.04 11.63 49.90
C SER A 543 -26.34 12.85 49.29
N LEU A 544 -26.77 14.05 49.71
CA LEU A 544 -26.46 15.32 49.03
C LEU A 544 -24.95 15.62 48.91
N SER A 545 -24.14 15.26 49.90
CA SER A 545 -22.68 15.48 49.83
C SER A 545 -22.03 14.67 48.70
N LYS A 546 -22.45 13.42 48.51
CA LYS A 546 -21.96 12.55 47.43
C LYS A 546 -22.44 13.06 46.07
N ALA A 547 -23.69 13.52 45.98
CA ALA A 547 -24.24 14.12 44.78
C ALA A 547 -23.40 15.33 44.32
N VAL A 548 -23.09 16.26 45.23
CA VAL A 548 -22.23 17.42 44.93
C VAL A 548 -20.84 16.98 44.48
N SER A 549 -20.23 16.00 45.17
CA SER A 549 -18.91 15.49 44.79
C SER A 549 -18.88 14.92 43.37
N ALA A 550 -19.85 14.06 43.02
CA ALA A 550 -19.93 13.46 41.70
C ALA A 550 -20.15 14.52 40.59
N LEU A 551 -21.09 15.44 40.79
CA LEU A 551 -21.41 16.46 39.79
C LEU A 551 -20.28 17.48 39.59
N ARG A 552 -19.53 17.84 40.65
CA ARG A 552 -18.35 18.73 40.53
C ARG A 552 -17.17 18.11 39.78
N MET A 553 -17.12 16.78 39.66
CA MET A 553 -16.07 16.11 38.89
C MET A 553 -16.27 16.24 37.37
N VAL A 554 -17.46 16.65 36.91
CA VAL A 554 -17.73 16.86 35.48
C VAL A 554 -17.03 18.12 35.00
N THR A 555 -16.19 17.99 33.97
CA THR A 555 -15.36 19.09 33.49
C THR A 555 -16.16 20.12 32.68
N PRO A 556 -15.82 21.43 32.71
CA PRO A 556 -16.54 22.48 31.97
C PRO A 556 -16.59 22.33 30.44
N GLU A 557 -15.67 21.54 29.87
CA GLU A 557 -15.56 21.22 28.44
C GLU A 557 -16.45 20.04 28.02
N SER A 558 -17.00 19.30 28.99
CA SER A 558 -17.85 18.13 28.76
C SER A 558 -19.19 18.52 28.12
N TYR A 559 -19.71 17.66 27.24
CA TYR A 559 -21.06 17.83 26.69
C TYR A 559 -22.16 17.76 27.77
N TYR A 560 -21.86 17.09 28.89
CA TYR A 560 -22.78 16.89 30.01
C TYR A 560 -22.62 17.91 31.15
N TYR A 561 -21.82 18.97 30.94
CA TYR A 561 -21.56 19.97 31.99
C TYR A 561 -22.82 20.79 32.36
N GLU A 562 -23.68 21.10 31.40
CA GLU A 562 -24.97 21.76 31.67
C GLU A 562 -25.83 20.93 32.63
N ASP A 563 -25.89 19.62 32.41
CA ASP A 563 -26.65 18.69 33.24
C ASP A 563 -26.04 18.61 34.65
N ALA A 564 -24.72 18.67 34.76
CA ALA A 564 -24.03 18.69 36.04
C ALA A 564 -24.35 19.96 36.85
N LEU A 565 -24.36 21.13 36.19
CA LEU A 565 -24.71 22.41 36.81
C LEU A 565 -26.16 22.44 37.28
N LEU A 566 -27.08 21.89 36.49
CA LEU A 566 -28.48 21.78 36.85
C LEU A 566 -28.65 20.93 38.12
N GLY A 567 -28.03 19.74 38.14
CA GLY A 567 -28.03 18.88 39.33
C GLY A 567 -27.39 19.55 40.55
N LEU A 568 -26.31 20.33 40.36
CA LEU A 568 -25.67 21.07 41.45
C LEU A 568 -26.59 22.13 42.05
N GLY A 569 -27.32 22.86 41.20
CA GLY A 569 -28.30 23.85 41.65
C GLY A 569 -29.39 23.23 42.50
N TRP A 570 -30.05 22.18 42.00
CA TRP A 570 -31.10 21.48 42.74
C TRP A 570 -30.59 20.83 44.03
N THR A 571 -29.40 20.23 43.99
CA THR A 571 -28.74 19.66 45.19
C THR A 571 -28.44 20.74 46.21
N ALA A 572 -27.95 21.91 45.78
CA ALA A 572 -27.64 23.03 46.67
C ALA A 572 -28.88 23.60 47.36
N ILE A 573 -30.03 23.69 46.66
CA ILE A 573 -31.31 24.07 47.28
C ILE A 573 -31.67 23.08 48.39
N LYS A 574 -31.67 21.78 48.07
CA LYS A 574 -32.01 20.70 49.02
C LYS A 574 -31.06 20.68 50.22
N ALA A 575 -29.78 20.98 50.00
CA ALA A 575 -28.72 21.07 51.02
C ALA A 575 -28.68 22.40 51.79
N ARG A 576 -29.56 23.36 51.45
CA ARG A 576 -29.60 24.71 52.03
C ARG A 576 -28.35 25.56 51.79
N GLN A 577 -27.66 25.35 50.67
CA GLN A 577 -26.48 26.08 50.23
C GLN A 577 -26.84 27.13 49.18
N TRP A 578 -27.40 28.26 49.62
CA TRP A 578 -28.01 29.26 48.72
C TRP A 578 -27.02 29.90 47.74
N ARG A 579 -25.81 30.24 48.20
CA ARG A 579 -24.77 30.83 47.35
C ARG A 579 -24.32 29.89 46.23
N ASP A 580 -24.16 28.61 46.54
CA ASP A 580 -23.78 27.60 45.55
C ASP A 580 -24.89 27.39 44.52
N CYS A 581 -26.17 27.44 44.95
CA CYS A 581 -27.32 27.43 44.04
C CYS A 581 -27.33 28.63 43.09
N ILE A 582 -27.14 29.85 43.61
CA ILE A 582 -27.09 31.08 42.79
C ILE A 582 -25.96 30.98 41.77
N ASN A 583 -24.77 30.57 42.20
CA ASN A 583 -23.60 30.45 41.32
C ASN A 583 -23.80 29.38 40.23
N ALA A 584 -24.35 28.21 40.58
CA ALA A 584 -24.64 27.15 39.62
C ALA A 584 -25.66 27.60 38.58
N GLY A 585 -26.77 28.22 39.02
CA GLY A 585 -27.80 28.74 38.13
C GLY A 585 -27.30 29.90 37.24
N ALA A 586 -26.49 30.82 37.77
CA ALA A 586 -25.90 31.91 36.98
C ALA A 586 -24.94 31.37 35.90
N THR A 587 -24.12 30.38 36.27
CA THR A 587 -23.19 29.72 35.34
C THR A 587 -23.95 28.96 34.24
N LEU A 588 -25.03 28.26 34.62
CA LEU A 588 -25.87 27.51 33.68
C LEU A 588 -26.58 28.45 32.71
N ALA A 589 -27.20 29.53 33.21
CA ALA A 589 -27.87 30.53 32.39
C ALA A 589 -26.93 31.22 31.39
N GLY A 590 -25.67 31.46 31.78
CA GLY A 590 -24.65 32.05 30.90
C GLY A 590 -24.09 31.09 29.85
N LYS A 591 -24.17 29.76 30.06
CA LYS A 591 -23.66 28.75 29.12
C LYS A 591 -24.71 28.24 28.16
N THR A 592 -25.92 27.98 28.65
CA THR A 592 -26.94 27.29 27.85
C THR A 592 -27.58 28.20 26.82
N GLN A 593 -27.81 27.67 25.63
CA GLN A 593 -28.59 28.34 24.58
C GLN A 593 -30.06 27.86 24.55
N ARG A 594 -30.41 26.83 25.33
CA ARG A 594 -31.76 26.26 25.38
C ARG A 594 -32.62 27.08 26.34
N PHE A 595 -33.71 27.65 25.83
CA PHE A 595 -34.56 28.53 26.63
C PHE A 595 -35.16 27.85 27.87
N VAL A 596 -35.61 26.60 27.77
CA VAL A 596 -36.19 25.89 28.92
C VAL A 596 -35.17 25.72 30.05
N ILE A 597 -33.92 25.39 29.71
CA ILE A 597 -32.82 25.29 30.69
C ILE A 597 -32.46 26.68 31.24
N GLN A 598 -32.51 27.75 30.42
CA GLN A 598 -32.33 29.12 30.90
C GLN A 598 -33.42 29.50 31.93
N ALA A 599 -34.67 29.09 31.69
CA ALA A 599 -35.77 29.34 32.60
C ALA A 599 -35.61 28.58 33.93
N GLU A 600 -35.21 27.30 33.86
CA GLU A 600 -34.93 26.50 35.05
C GLU A 600 -33.71 27.05 35.84
N ALA A 601 -32.67 27.49 35.15
CA ALA A 601 -31.52 28.15 35.75
C ALA A 601 -31.88 29.48 36.43
N ALA A 602 -32.82 30.24 35.85
CA ALA A 602 -33.37 31.46 36.45
C ALA A 602 -34.21 31.15 37.70
N LEU A 603 -35.01 30.09 37.65
CA LEU A 603 -35.78 29.59 38.79
C LEU A 603 -34.87 29.20 39.96
N LEU A 604 -33.80 28.45 39.70
CA LEU A 604 -32.78 28.10 40.69
C LEU A 604 -32.15 29.33 41.35
N GLN A 605 -31.75 30.33 40.55
CA GLN A 605 -31.22 31.59 41.07
C GLN A 605 -32.23 32.33 41.94
N ALA A 606 -33.49 32.42 41.47
CA ALA A 606 -34.55 33.10 42.17
C ALA A 606 -34.83 32.44 43.53
N TYR A 607 -34.89 31.11 43.60
CA TYR A 607 -35.01 30.40 44.87
C TYR A 607 -33.83 30.68 45.81
N GLY A 608 -32.60 30.66 45.30
CA GLY A 608 -31.42 31.04 46.08
C GLY A 608 -31.55 32.45 46.69
N TYR A 609 -31.90 33.45 45.88
CA TYR A 609 -32.10 34.83 46.35
C TYR A 609 -33.29 34.99 47.29
N MET A 610 -34.39 34.26 47.08
CA MET A 610 -35.53 34.25 48.00
C MET A 610 -35.13 33.74 49.38
N MET A 611 -34.30 32.69 49.46
CA MET A 611 -33.81 32.14 50.72
C MET A 611 -32.81 33.09 51.42
N GLU A 612 -32.05 33.89 50.65
CA GLU A 612 -31.25 35.01 51.18
C GLU A 612 -32.08 36.27 51.50
N LYS A 613 -33.40 36.25 51.31
CA LYS A 613 -34.34 37.39 51.45
C LYS A 613 -34.08 38.56 50.50
N ASN A 614 -33.35 38.33 49.41
CA ASN A 614 -33.12 39.31 48.36
C ASN A 614 -34.20 39.23 47.26
N PHE A 615 -35.43 39.59 47.64
CA PHE A 615 -36.60 39.48 46.78
C PHE A 615 -36.55 40.36 45.52
N VAL A 616 -35.82 41.49 45.57
CA VAL A 616 -35.68 42.40 44.43
C VAL A 616 -34.87 41.74 43.31
N GLN A 617 -33.74 41.11 43.64
CA GLN A 617 -32.93 40.40 42.63
C GLN A 617 -33.66 39.18 42.08
N ALA A 618 -34.37 38.42 42.93
CA ALA A 618 -35.19 37.30 42.47
C ALA A 618 -36.27 37.74 41.45
N LYS A 619 -36.94 38.87 41.69
CA LYS A 619 -37.92 39.44 40.74
C LYS A 619 -37.27 39.82 39.41
N ASN A 620 -36.14 40.53 39.46
CA ASN A 620 -35.43 40.99 38.25
C ASN A 620 -34.98 39.83 37.34
N ILE A 621 -34.71 38.67 37.92
CA ILE A 621 -34.32 37.45 37.18
C ILE A 621 -35.53 36.77 36.55
N LEU A 622 -36.65 36.63 37.28
CA LEU A 622 -37.83 35.89 36.79
C LEU A 622 -38.70 36.68 35.80
N SER A 623 -38.86 37.99 36.00
CA SER A 623 -39.74 38.83 35.15
C SER A 623 -39.47 38.73 33.63
N PRO A 624 -38.22 38.85 33.14
CA PRO A 624 -37.96 38.73 31.70
C PRO A 624 -38.16 37.30 31.18
N ILE A 625 -38.02 36.29 32.04
CA ILE A 625 -38.22 34.88 31.66
C ILE A 625 -39.71 34.59 31.47
N THR A 626 -40.58 35.07 32.37
CA THR A 626 -42.04 34.89 32.25
C THR A 626 -42.58 35.48 30.95
N GLU A 627 -42.16 36.69 30.57
CA GLU A 627 -42.59 37.33 29.31
C GLU A 627 -42.18 36.50 28.08
N LYS A 628 -40.99 35.90 28.13
CA LYS A 628 -40.47 35.06 27.05
C LYS A 628 -41.13 33.67 27.03
N MET A 629 -41.58 33.14 28.17
CA MET A 629 -42.27 31.86 28.25
C MET A 629 -43.62 31.86 27.53
N ASP A 630 -44.36 32.97 27.57
CA ASP A 630 -45.67 33.08 26.90
C ASP A 630 -45.58 33.08 25.36
N SER A 631 -44.42 33.42 24.82
CA SER A 631 -44.14 33.44 23.37
C SER A 631 -43.30 32.25 22.90
N PHE A 632 -42.91 31.34 23.81
CA PHE A 632 -42.08 30.20 23.47
C PHE A 632 -42.88 29.12 22.73
N VAL A 633 -42.40 28.75 21.55
CA VAL A 633 -42.90 27.60 20.79
C VAL A 633 -41.77 26.58 20.71
N GLY A 634 -41.98 25.41 21.28
CA GLY A 634 -41.04 24.30 21.24
C GLY A 634 -40.92 23.67 19.85
N PHE A 635 -40.21 22.54 19.75
CA PHE A 635 -40.06 21.84 18.46
C PHE A 635 -41.40 21.25 17.98
N SER A 636 -41.90 21.69 16.82
CA SER A 636 -43.06 21.08 16.19
C SER A 636 -42.72 19.69 15.61
N ASP A 637 -43.65 18.74 15.75
CA ASP A 637 -43.50 17.40 15.17
C ASP A 637 -43.37 17.43 13.65
N ASP A 638 -44.04 18.38 12.99
CA ASP A 638 -43.96 18.58 11.55
C ASP A 638 -42.54 18.96 11.10
N SER A 639 -41.86 19.83 11.84
CA SER A 639 -40.47 20.22 11.57
C SER A 639 -39.51 19.04 11.72
N LEU A 640 -39.69 18.24 12.78
CA LEU A 640 -38.88 17.04 13.01
C LEU A 640 -39.07 15.98 11.92
N ASN A 641 -40.31 15.79 11.48
CA ASN A 641 -40.64 14.87 10.40
C ASN A 641 -40.06 15.33 9.07
N ALA A 642 -40.14 16.63 8.76
CA ALA A 642 -39.54 17.20 7.55
C ALA A 642 -38.02 17.00 7.53
N GLU A 643 -37.31 17.31 8.62
CA GLU A 643 -35.87 17.09 8.73
C GLU A 643 -35.48 15.61 8.61
N LYS A 644 -36.29 14.70 9.20
CA LYS A 644 -36.09 13.26 9.03
C LYS A 644 -36.22 12.82 7.57
N MET A 645 -37.21 13.33 6.83
CA MET A 645 -37.36 13.04 5.40
C MET A 645 -36.17 13.58 4.59
N HIS A 646 -35.66 14.77 4.94
CA HIS A 646 -34.44 15.30 4.32
C HIS A 646 -33.22 14.42 4.58
N TYR A 647 -33.07 13.92 5.80
CA TYR A 647 -32.02 12.96 6.15
C TYR A 647 -32.10 11.69 5.31
N GLU A 648 -33.28 11.07 5.22
CA GLU A 648 -33.48 9.84 4.43
C GLU A 648 -33.11 10.06 2.96
N ASN A 649 -33.53 11.19 2.37
CA ASN A 649 -33.15 11.57 1.00
C ASN A 649 -31.63 11.80 0.84
N ASN A 650 -31.00 12.44 1.83
CA ASN A 650 -29.54 12.64 1.84
C ASN A 650 -28.80 11.30 1.95
N ARG A 651 -29.29 10.35 2.76
CA ARG A 651 -28.74 9.00 2.88
C ARG A 651 -28.82 8.22 1.57
N LEU A 652 -29.96 8.28 0.88
CA LEU A 652 -30.12 7.66 -0.45
C LEU A 652 -29.12 8.24 -1.45
N SER A 653 -29.05 9.57 -1.54
CA SER A 653 -28.09 10.26 -2.41
C SER A 653 -26.64 9.89 -2.09
N TYR A 654 -26.33 9.74 -0.80
CA TYR A 654 -25.00 9.33 -0.35
C TYR A 654 -24.66 7.88 -0.69
N ALA A 655 -25.64 6.99 -0.66
CA ALA A 655 -25.46 5.61 -1.11
C ALA A 655 -25.11 5.54 -2.61
N PHE A 656 -25.80 6.30 -3.46
CA PHE A 656 -25.44 6.41 -4.88
C PHE A 656 -24.04 6.97 -5.10
N LEU A 657 -23.63 7.97 -4.30
CA LEU A 657 -22.27 8.49 -4.35
C LEU A 657 -21.25 7.40 -3.96
N ALA A 658 -21.52 6.61 -2.92
CA ALA A 658 -20.64 5.53 -2.49
C ALA A 658 -20.42 4.50 -3.61
N GLU A 659 -21.47 4.10 -4.34
CA GLU A 659 -21.34 3.23 -5.52
C GLU A 659 -20.45 3.85 -6.60
N LYS A 660 -20.61 5.15 -6.87
CA LYS A 660 -19.78 5.87 -7.83
C LYS A 660 -18.31 5.92 -7.38
N VAL A 661 -18.05 6.12 -6.08
CA VAL A 661 -16.72 6.10 -5.48
C VAL A 661 -16.08 4.72 -5.65
N THR A 662 -16.78 3.64 -5.28
CA THR A 662 -16.29 2.27 -5.47
C THR A 662 -16.03 1.95 -6.95
N SER A 663 -16.95 2.32 -7.86
CA SER A 663 -16.75 2.10 -9.30
C SER A 663 -15.54 2.85 -9.87
N THR A 664 -15.20 4.00 -9.29
CA THR A 664 -14.02 4.79 -9.68
C THR A 664 -12.76 4.17 -9.09
N ALA A 665 -12.79 3.74 -7.83
CA ALA A 665 -11.67 3.08 -7.17
C ALA A 665 -11.31 1.74 -7.85
N ARG A 666 -12.30 1.01 -8.37
CA ARG A 666 -12.12 -0.20 -9.20
C ARG A 666 -11.33 0.00 -10.50
N ARG A 667 -11.00 1.23 -10.87
CA ARG A 667 -10.14 1.53 -12.03
C ARG A 667 -8.64 1.58 -11.67
N GLY A 668 -8.27 1.50 -10.39
CA GLY A 668 -6.88 1.55 -9.93
C GLY A 668 -6.17 2.83 -10.42
N GLN A 669 -4.93 2.71 -10.92
CA GLN A 669 -4.19 3.83 -11.52
C GLN A 669 -4.86 4.51 -12.71
N ALA A 670 -5.81 3.86 -13.40
CA ALA A 670 -6.48 4.47 -14.54
C ALA A 670 -7.51 5.54 -14.13
N ALA A 671 -7.84 5.65 -12.83
CA ALA A 671 -8.69 6.71 -12.32
C ALA A 671 -7.97 8.07 -12.42
N LYS A 672 -8.60 9.05 -13.07
CA LYS A 672 -8.08 10.43 -13.13
C LYS A 672 -8.17 11.06 -11.74
N GLN A 673 -7.05 11.57 -11.21
CA GLN A 673 -7.00 12.18 -9.88
C GLN A 673 -8.05 13.30 -9.70
N GLN A 674 -8.24 14.15 -10.71
CA GLN A 674 -9.27 15.21 -10.69
C GLN A 674 -10.68 14.67 -10.42
N MET A 675 -11.00 13.48 -10.93
CA MET A 675 -12.30 12.84 -10.68
C MET A 675 -12.40 12.33 -9.23
N VAL A 676 -11.32 11.76 -8.69
CA VAL A 676 -11.24 11.33 -7.29
C VAL A 676 -11.41 12.53 -6.35
N ASP A 677 -10.71 13.62 -6.62
CA ASP A 677 -10.79 14.84 -5.80
C ASP A 677 -12.19 15.46 -5.85
N SER A 678 -12.83 15.47 -7.03
CA SER A 678 -14.22 15.92 -7.17
C SER A 678 -15.19 15.07 -6.35
N LEU A 679 -15.05 13.74 -6.41
CA LEU A 679 -15.89 12.84 -5.62
C LEU A 679 -15.66 13.00 -4.12
N HIS A 680 -14.43 13.34 -3.70
CA HIS A 680 -14.14 13.58 -2.29
C HIS A 680 -14.85 14.84 -1.78
N ASN A 681 -14.86 15.91 -2.57
CA ASN A 681 -15.59 17.13 -2.22
C ASN A 681 -17.11 16.88 -2.12
N ASP A 682 -17.66 16.06 -3.02
CA ASP A 682 -19.06 15.64 -2.94
C ASP A 682 -19.30 14.79 -1.69
N GLN A 683 -18.38 13.87 -1.37
CA GLN A 683 -18.45 13.02 -0.19
C GLN A 683 -18.49 13.84 1.09
N ILE A 684 -17.61 14.82 1.24
CA ILE A 684 -17.57 15.73 2.38
C ILE A 684 -18.89 16.48 2.51
N ARG A 685 -19.40 17.05 1.42
CA ARG A 685 -20.64 17.82 1.41
C ARG A 685 -21.86 17.00 1.82
N HIS A 686 -22.00 15.79 1.29
CA HIS A 686 -23.11 14.91 1.65
C HIS A 686 -22.98 14.39 3.08
N LYS A 687 -21.76 14.04 3.52
CA LYS A 687 -21.51 13.57 4.88
C LYS A 687 -21.80 14.66 5.90
N GLN A 688 -21.45 15.91 5.61
CA GLN A 688 -21.76 17.05 6.46
C GLN A 688 -23.28 17.19 6.70
N LYS A 689 -24.10 17.11 5.64
CA LYS A 689 -25.57 17.14 5.80
C LYS A 689 -26.12 16.00 6.67
N ILE A 690 -25.51 14.82 6.58
CA ILE A 690 -25.87 13.67 7.41
C ILE A 690 -25.49 13.95 8.87
N ASP A 691 -24.29 14.47 9.12
CA ASP A 691 -23.79 14.77 10.47
C ASP A 691 -24.56 15.92 11.12
N ASP A 692 -24.87 16.97 10.37
CA ASP A 692 -25.70 18.09 10.82
C ASP A 692 -27.07 17.59 11.29
N TYR A 693 -27.70 16.69 10.54
CA TYR A 693 -28.95 16.06 10.97
C TYR A 693 -28.78 15.19 12.21
N LEU A 694 -27.72 14.38 12.33
CA LEU A 694 -27.51 13.54 13.50
C LEU A 694 -27.35 14.39 14.78
N LEU A 695 -26.59 15.48 14.69
CA LEU A 695 -26.47 16.46 15.76
C LEU A 695 -27.81 17.12 16.08
N PHE A 696 -28.56 17.55 15.05
CA PHE A 696 -29.89 18.09 15.21
C PHE A 696 -30.85 17.10 15.90
N ALA A 697 -30.85 15.83 15.49
CA ALA A 697 -31.73 14.81 16.04
C ALA A 697 -31.42 14.52 17.52
N GLU A 698 -30.13 14.49 17.88
CA GLU A 698 -29.69 14.36 19.27
C GLU A 698 -30.11 15.58 20.11
N GLU A 699 -29.87 16.78 19.59
CA GLU A 699 -30.20 18.04 20.24
C GLU A 699 -31.72 18.24 20.40
N ALA A 700 -32.51 17.87 19.38
CA ALA A 700 -33.96 17.89 19.42
C ALA A 700 -34.50 16.88 20.44
N LYS A 701 -33.92 15.67 20.50
CA LYS A 701 -34.30 14.66 21.51
C LYS A 701 -34.01 15.16 22.91
N ARG A 702 -32.85 15.80 23.12
CA ARG A 702 -32.45 16.39 24.40
C ARG A 702 -33.35 17.56 24.77
N THR A 703 -33.63 18.46 23.84
CA THR A 703 -34.52 19.61 24.09
C THR A 703 -35.93 19.14 24.43
N LYS A 704 -36.49 18.19 23.67
CA LYS A 704 -37.80 17.59 23.99
C LYS A 704 -37.83 16.92 25.35
N PHE A 705 -36.73 16.31 25.80
CA PHE A 705 -36.65 15.75 27.15
C PHE A 705 -36.81 16.82 28.22
N PHE A 706 -36.13 17.97 28.09
CA PHE A 706 -36.25 19.11 29.01
C PHE A 706 -37.54 19.92 28.84
N GLU A 707 -38.19 19.88 27.68
CA GLU A 707 -39.51 20.49 27.46
C GLU A 707 -40.64 19.72 28.18
N ARG A 708 -40.45 18.44 28.55
CA ARG A 708 -41.48 17.66 29.28
C ARG A 708 -41.99 18.36 30.55
N PRO A 709 -41.13 18.89 31.43
CA PRO A 709 -41.57 19.66 32.59
C PRO A 709 -41.89 21.13 32.29
N PHE A 710 -41.93 21.60 31.03
CA PHE A 710 -42.08 23.02 30.72
C PHE A 710 -43.26 23.69 31.43
N GLU A 711 -44.44 23.07 31.39
CA GLU A 711 -45.64 23.59 32.06
C GLU A 711 -45.48 23.62 33.59
N ALA A 712 -44.78 22.65 34.18
CA ALA A 712 -44.49 22.64 35.60
C ALA A 712 -43.52 23.78 35.97
N ILE A 713 -42.43 23.94 35.21
CA ILE A 713 -41.46 25.03 35.40
C ILE A 713 -42.14 26.39 35.23
N LYS A 714 -43.02 26.53 34.23
CA LYS A 714 -43.80 27.76 34.01
C LYS A 714 -44.66 28.08 35.24
N SER A 715 -45.40 27.09 35.74
CA SER A 715 -46.21 27.24 36.95
C SER A 715 -45.37 27.60 38.18
N ASP A 716 -44.21 26.96 38.35
CA ASP A 716 -43.29 27.22 39.47
C ASP A 716 -42.71 28.64 39.43
N ILE A 717 -42.36 29.12 38.23
CA ILE A 717 -41.86 30.49 38.03
C ILE A 717 -42.97 31.51 38.30
N GLU A 718 -44.18 31.31 37.77
CA GLU A 718 -45.33 32.19 38.01
C GLU A 718 -45.68 32.25 39.51
N TYR A 719 -45.68 31.10 40.18
CA TYR A 719 -45.92 30.99 41.62
C TYR A 719 -44.83 31.72 42.43
N ALA A 720 -43.56 31.50 42.10
CA ALA A 720 -42.44 32.19 42.74
C ALA A 720 -42.54 33.71 42.56
N LEU A 721 -42.80 34.17 41.33
CA LEU A 721 -42.91 35.59 41.01
C LEU A 721 -44.10 36.27 41.70
N ALA A 722 -45.24 35.59 41.81
CA ALA A 722 -46.41 36.09 42.55
C ALA A 722 -46.10 36.26 44.04
N ASN A 723 -45.45 35.28 44.67
CA ASN A 723 -45.03 35.35 46.06
C ASN A 723 -44.00 36.46 46.31
N ILE A 724 -42.99 36.57 45.44
CA ILE A 724 -41.99 37.65 45.49
C ILE A 724 -42.69 39.01 45.39
N SER A 725 -43.60 39.17 44.42
CA SER A 725 -44.30 40.45 44.20
C SER A 725 -45.17 40.85 45.39
N LYS A 726 -45.84 39.89 46.05
CA LYS A 726 -46.59 40.13 47.29
C LYS A 726 -45.68 40.65 48.41
N ILE A 727 -44.51 40.05 48.60
CA ILE A 727 -43.55 40.43 49.66
C ILE A 727 -42.93 41.80 49.36
N VAL A 728 -42.48 42.04 48.12
CA VAL A 728 -41.87 43.31 47.70
C VAL A 728 -42.88 44.45 47.85
N ASN A 729 -44.12 44.27 47.37
CA ASN A 729 -45.16 45.30 47.48
C ASN A 729 -45.56 45.55 48.95
N ALA A 730 -45.67 44.51 49.78
CA ALA A 730 -45.92 44.69 51.22
C ALA A 730 -44.79 45.48 51.91
N SER A 731 -43.52 45.21 51.56
CA SER A 731 -42.37 45.95 52.10
C SER A 731 -42.30 47.40 51.60
N ALA A 732 -42.72 47.66 50.36
CA ALA A 732 -42.78 49.00 49.78
C ALA A 732 -43.85 49.84 50.46
N ILE A 733 -45.05 49.26 50.67
CA ILE A 733 -46.13 49.88 51.43
C ILE A 733 -45.67 50.18 52.86
N GLN A 734 -44.98 49.24 53.51
CA GLN A 734 -44.47 49.43 54.87
C GLN A 734 -43.45 50.58 54.97
N LYS A 735 -42.51 50.67 54.02
CA LYS A 735 -41.55 51.79 53.94
C LYS A 735 -42.22 53.12 53.63
N GLU A 736 -43.27 53.12 52.82
CA GLU A 736 -44.03 54.33 52.51
C GLU A 736 -44.83 54.81 53.72
N THR A 737 -45.45 53.89 54.48
CA THR A 737 -46.09 54.22 55.77
C THR A 737 -45.08 54.71 56.81
N GLU A 738 -43.88 54.11 56.91
CA GLU A 738 -42.83 54.59 57.81
C GLU A 738 -42.35 56.00 57.45
N LYS A 739 -42.26 56.32 56.15
CA LYS A 739 -41.88 57.63 55.64
C LYS A 739 -42.97 58.69 55.83
N ILE A 740 -44.24 58.29 55.74
CA ILE A 740 -45.38 59.16 56.10
C ILE A 740 -45.37 59.41 57.61
N MET A 741 -45.20 58.38 58.43
CA MET A 741 -45.09 58.53 59.89
C MET A 741 -43.88 59.37 60.33
N SER A 742 -42.75 59.28 59.62
CA SER A 742 -41.58 60.13 59.91
C SER A 742 -41.85 61.59 59.54
N LYS A 743 -42.49 61.85 58.39
CA LYS A 743 -42.91 63.19 57.99
C LYS A 743 -43.97 63.76 58.94
N ASP A 744 -44.92 62.96 59.39
CA ASP A 744 -45.92 63.38 60.38
C ASP A 744 -45.26 63.72 61.73
N LYS A 745 -44.22 62.98 62.13
CA LYS A 745 -43.40 63.34 63.30
C LYS A 745 -42.63 64.64 63.12
N GLU A 746 -42.06 64.88 61.94
CA GLU A 746 -41.35 66.13 61.62
C GLU A 746 -42.33 67.32 61.62
N ILE A 747 -43.50 67.17 61.01
CA ILE A 747 -44.56 68.19 60.99
C ILE A 747 -45.06 68.48 62.41
N ASN A 748 -45.30 67.44 63.23
CA ASN A 748 -45.74 67.64 64.61
C ASN A 748 -44.67 68.33 65.47
N ALA A 749 -43.39 68.02 65.28
CA ALA A 749 -42.29 68.71 65.96
C ALA A 749 -42.17 70.19 65.51
N GLU A 750 -42.47 70.48 64.25
CA GLU A 750 -42.51 71.85 63.72
C GLU A 750 -43.73 72.62 64.24
N ILE A 751 -44.89 71.98 64.38
CA ILE A 751 -46.09 72.55 65.01
C ILE A 751 -45.83 72.84 66.49
N GLU A 752 -45.21 71.92 67.23
CA GLU A 752 -44.89 72.10 68.65
C GLU A 752 -43.90 73.25 68.85
N LYS A 753 -42.90 73.37 67.97
CA LYS A 753 -41.97 74.50 67.95
C LYS A 753 -42.66 75.83 67.60
N LEU A 754 -43.60 75.83 66.66
CA LEU A 754 -44.39 77.02 66.33
C LEU A 754 -45.36 77.40 67.46
N MET A 755 -45.89 76.42 68.21
CA MET A 755 -46.68 76.66 69.43
C MET A 755 -45.83 77.27 70.54
N GLU A 756 -44.62 76.77 70.78
CA GLU A 756 -43.67 77.39 71.72
C GLU A 756 -43.30 78.83 71.29
N GLU A 757 -43.09 79.06 69.99
CA GLU A 757 -42.85 80.40 69.45
C GLU A 757 -44.08 81.32 69.62
N MET A 758 -45.30 80.81 69.43
CA MET A 758 -46.54 81.55 69.69
C MET A 758 -46.76 81.87 71.17
N GLU A 759 -46.54 80.93 72.08
CA GLU A 759 -46.61 81.18 73.53
C GLU A 759 -45.56 82.22 73.96
N SER A 760 -44.37 82.21 73.34
CA SER A 760 -43.35 83.22 73.58
C SER A 760 -43.73 84.61 73.05
N LEU A 761 -44.53 84.69 71.98
CA LEU A 761 -45.05 85.95 71.43
C LEU A 761 -46.24 86.47 72.24
N GLU A 762 -47.14 85.61 72.71
CA GLU A 762 -48.23 85.97 73.62
C GLU A 762 -47.70 86.46 74.97
N SER A 763 -46.64 85.84 75.50
CA SER A 763 -45.98 86.32 76.73
C SER A 763 -45.28 87.69 76.57
N ASN A 764 -44.93 88.08 75.34
CA ASN A 764 -44.33 89.39 75.03
C ASN A 764 -45.37 90.45 74.64
N SER A 765 -46.60 90.07 74.27
CA SER A 765 -47.71 91.02 74.07
C SER A 765 -48.39 91.41 75.38
N ASP A 766 -48.39 90.53 76.39
CA ASP A 766 -48.97 90.81 77.71
C ASP A 766 -48.06 91.63 78.65
N SER A 767 -46.81 91.92 78.26
CA SER A 767 -45.88 92.74 79.05
C SER A 767 -45.80 94.21 78.64
N ASN A 768 -46.63 94.68 77.70
CA ASN A 768 -46.60 96.06 77.19
C ASN A 768 -47.91 96.85 77.37
N ASP A 769 -48.88 96.34 78.14
CA ASP A 769 -50.16 97.02 78.36
C ASP A 769 -50.64 96.93 79.83
N SER A 770 -49.78 97.31 80.79
CA SER A 770 -50.23 97.70 82.15
C SER A 770 -49.16 98.47 82.93
N SER A 771 -49.04 99.78 82.71
CA SER A 771 -48.69 100.72 83.79
C SER A 771 -49.06 102.17 83.39
N SER A 772 -50.35 102.44 83.39
CA SER A 772 -50.90 103.78 83.64
C SER A 772 -51.82 103.70 84.86
N ASP A 773 -51.56 104.61 85.80
CA ASP A 773 -52.37 105.04 86.95
C ASP A 773 -52.07 104.49 88.35
N ILE A 774 -52.13 105.45 89.28
CA ILE A 774 -51.60 105.56 90.64
C ILE A 774 -52.76 105.50 91.63
N ASP A 775 -52.69 104.59 92.63
CA ASP A 775 -52.92 104.79 94.08
C ASP A 775 -52.87 103.44 94.83
#